data_AF-A0A5J4VJX7-F1
#
_entry.id   AF-A0A5J4VJX7-F1
#
_cell.length_a   1.000
_cell.length_b   1.000
_cell.length_c   1.000
_cell.angle_alpha   90.00
_cell.angle_beta   90.00
_cell.angle_gamma   90.00
#
_symmetry.space_group_name_H-M   'P 1'
#
loop_
_entity.id
_entity.type
_entity.pdbx_description
1 polymer ?
#
loop_
_entity_poly.entity_id
_entity_poly.type
_entity_poly.pdbx_seq_one_letter_code
_entity_poly.pdbx_strand_id
1 'polypeptide(L)'
;MKNASSAREVDAKWPILLETINEVKRKIDGGISTPFTLNDYMKKTSIIFELCVTHRATEEVAERLLNSIRNTCTADICTVIEGQRDGPFLLELAQRWEKYKMFVKIIVALFNYLDRFYFNPEHNQGKSQGKKNKKLQPRCYEIFEECVFKKFKNEIFRITSMFIERSRMGEQVDSYMIKNISDMLILLDSTSESTFYLELETQFLTRAKVFYTQFAVKSLQNDSIGEYLMKCEQAYALESQFVSNCMHSMSNFKVQKVMDEVLLRNNSQRIIEGNLMHQFEFDEKENKNKKEKEKEKEKEGVKEQKQGEKDQNEQVLGNDGFLTLVELGRLDDLGRMFRLMNRLNSSEGVIPMADLFRGHILTIGTQLMQHGLIKYLNMRKEIEGQYERDKQQVKEQQKEQVKEQVKEQEKELVKEQVKEQVKVQLKEQVKEKKIFQEDDKDKEKVIEQEKEKEQDNDNEDQIFLLLNKKKKKKKKKKKMFGIIDENEIDEQNAQQTIEAANIIMDMNDDVIISNTNEPSSINQSLLNVSPTTEFVESILSIHKQFTTMCTIAFQRHSLFNQAIKTAFVEFLNRPYTMPQGQNLSQYSYVYNANQSHQQELEQISSSQQIAELLALYTDEIMKSKMAQFVDDVVKDKMNEIVAVLSFVHEKDVFNSRYGYLLSKRLLDAGTGMGNIQSIVPNTNNDNIPQQQQQSQQYLVQEECEKAFILALKQQFGHQFTASAEGMFMDYSQGADMQSRFEEYLTTSAKQLPLQMSVSILTMSYWPKLTKFTTIHLPLQLQLCVDEFLEFYSIINQERQIEWIHSCGSMALGVKFSQKRNILR
;
A
#
# COMPACT_ATOMS: atom_id res chain seq x y z
N MET A 1 -99.27 -18.12 7.60
CA MET A 1 -99.57 -17.82 9.03
C MET A 1 -98.37 -17.92 9.98
N LYS A 2 -97.35 -18.78 9.76
CA LYS A 2 -96.19 -18.92 10.69
C LYS A 2 -95.23 -17.70 10.75
N ASN A 3 -95.04 -16.96 9.65
CA ASN A 3 -94.14 -15.77 9.63
C ASN A 3 -94.73 -14.51 10.31
N ALA A 4 -96.05 -14.43 10.48
CA ALA A 4 -96.70 -13.25 11.07
C ALA A 4 -96.61 -13.21 12.60
N SER A 5 -96.43 -14.37 13.25
CA SER A 5 -96.24 -14.48 14.70
C SER A 5 -94.80 -14.17 15.12
N SER A 6 -93.82 -14.63 14.34
CA SER A 6 -92.40 -14.35 14.61
C SER A 6 -92.05 -12.87 14.39
N ALA A 7 -92.59 -12.23 13.35
CA ALA A 7 -92.37 -10.81 13.09
C ALA A 7 -92.92 -9.90 14.20
N ARG A 8 -94.11 -10.21 14.76
CA ARG A 8 -94.71 -9.44 15.86
C ARG A 8 -93.88 -9.49 17.14
N GLU A 9 -93.29 -10.64 17.46
CA GLU A 9 -92.42 -10.81 18.63
C GLU A 9 -91.08 -10.07 18.45
N VAL A 10 -90.53 -10.06 17.23
CA VAL A 10 -89.39 -9.21 16.89
C VAL A 10 -89.77 -7.74 17.02
N ASP A 11 -90.91 -7.29 16.50
CA ASP A 11 -91.37 -5.90 16.63
C ASP A 11 -91.55 -5.46 18.09
N ALA A 12 -92.02 -6.36 18.96
CA ALA A 12 -92.20 -6.07 20.38
C ALA A 12 -90.87 -5.95 21.14
N LYS A 13 -89.88 -6.82 20.85
CA LYS A 13 -88.60 -6.90 21.59
C LYS A 13 -87.45 -6.13 20.94
N TRP A 14 -87.56 -5.77 19.66
CA TRP A 14 -86.55 -5.01 18.92
C TRP A 14 -86.24 -3.64 19.52
N PRO A 15 -87.21 -2.84 20.01
CA PRO A 15 -86.91 -1.56 20.66
C PRO A 15 -85.95 -1.67 21.85
N ILE A 16 -86.03 -2.78 22.60
CA ILE A 16 -85.14 -3.06 23.74
C ILE A 16 -83.70 -3.35 23.27
N LEU A 17 -83.58 -4.11 22.17
CA LEU A 17 -82.28 -4.39 21.54
C LEU A 17 -81.69 -3.15 20.86
N LEU A 18 -82.52 -2.33 20.22
CA LEU A 18 -82.11 -1.06 19.63
C LEU A 18 -81.63 -0.07 20.69
N GLU A 19 -82.33 0.04 21.82
CA GLU A 19 -81.87 0.86 22.94
C GLU A 19 -80.57 0.32 23.53
N THR A 20 -80.39 -1.00 23.56
CA THR A 20 -79.12 -1.61 23.95
C THR A 20 -77.99 -1.24 22.99
N ILE A 21 -78.23 -1.24 21.68
CA ILE A 21 -77.26 -0.79 20.67
C ILE A 21 -76.93 0.70 20.87
N ASN A 22 -77.93 1.54 21.12
CA ASN A 22 -77.73 2.97 21.39
C ASN A 22 -76.99 3.22 22.72
N GLU A 23 -77.24 2.41 23.73
CA GLU A 23 -76.51 2.44 25.01
C GLU A 23 -75.02 2.13 24.82
N VAL A 24 -74.68 1.17 23.95
CA VAL A 24 -73.30 0.89 23.57
C VAL A 24 -72.66 2.12 22.93
N LYS A 25 -73.34 2.76 21.99
CA LYS A 25 -72.82 3.97 21.31
C LYS A 25 -72.50 5.08 22.32
N ARG A 26 -73.47 5.44 23.18
CA ARG A 26 -73.30 6.50 24.20
C ARG A 26 -72.13 6.20 25.14
N LYS A 27 -71.95 4.94 25.54
CA LYS A 27 -70.87 4.53 26.44
C LYS A 27 -69.50 4.57 25.76
N ILE A 28 -69.40 4.19 24.48
CA ILE A 28 -68.16 4.32 23.70
C ILE A 28 -67.82 5.79 23.46
N ASP A 29 -68.81 6.63 23.18
CA ASP A 29 -68.60 8.07 23.04
C ASP A 29 -68.15 8.73 24.35
N GLY A 30 -68.58 8.19 25.49
CA GLY A 30 -68.08 8.54 26.83
C GLY A 30 -66.76 7.87 27.23
N GLY A 31 -66.09 7.13 26.34
CA GLY A 31 -64.78 6.52 26.57
C GLY A 31 -64.78 5.19 27.34
N ILE A 32 -65.93 4.54 27.52
CA ILE A 32 -66.07 3.29 28.28
C ILE A 32 -65.93 2.08 27.35
N SER A 33 -64.85 1.29 27.51
CA SER A 33 -64.56 0.13 26.65
C SER A 33 -65.34 -1.14 27.01
N THR A 34 -65.91 -1.24 28.21
CA THR A 34 -66.73 -2.38 28.66
C THR A 34 -68.11 -1.89 29.11
N PRO A 35 -69.08 -1.79 28.19
CA PRO A 35 -70.32 -1.08 28.49
C PRO A 35 -71.29 -1.83 29.42
N PHE A 36 -71.10 -3.13 29.64
CA PHE A 36 -72.03 -3.97 30.41
C PHE A 36 -71.35 -4.80 31.48
N THR A 37 -72.05 -5.02 32.59
CA THR A 37 -71.69 -6.07 33.56
C THR A 37 -72.01 -7.45 32.97
N LEU A 38 -71.40 -8.50 33.52
CA LEU A 38 -71.67 -9.88 33.10
C LEU A 38 -73.17 -10.22 33.19
N ASN A 39 -73.86 -9.73 34.23
CA ASN A 39 -75.28 -9.96 34.42
C ASN A 39 -76.14 -9.27 33.36
N ASP A 40 -75.82 -8.02 33.01
CA ASP A 40 -76.54 -7.28 31.96
C ASP A 40 -76.31 -7.89 30.58
N TYR A 41 -75.09 -8.35 30.33
CA TYR A 41 -74.72 -9.05 29.11
C TYR A 41 -75.51 -10.36 28.96
N MET A 42 -75.63 -11.16 30.04
CA MET A 42 -76.43 -12.39 30.05
C MET A 42 -77.92 -12.13 29.80
N LYS A 43 -78.49 -11.09 30.42
CA LYS A 43 -79.89 -10.67 30.19
C LYS A 43 -80.13 -10.26 28.75
N LYS A 44 -79.26 -9.40 28.20
CA LYS A 44 -79.40 -8.88 26.82
C LYS A 44 -79.18 -9.99 25.77
N THR A 45 -78.25 -10.91 26.00
CA THR A 45 -78.02 -12.07 25.11
C THR A 45 -79.11 -13.14 25.20
N SER A 46 -79.77 -13.29 26.36
CA SER A 46 -80.93 -14.19 26.51
C SER A 46 -82.12 -13.75 25.65
N ILE A 47 -82.36 -12.44 25.49
CA ILE A 47 -83.40 -11.92 24.59
C ILE A 47 -83.10 -12.30 23.14
N ILE A 48 -81.83 -12.19 22.72
CA ILE A 48 -81.38 -12.57 21.37
C ILE A 48 -81.56 -14.08 21.16
N PHE A 49 -81.18 -14.89 22.15
CA PHE A 49 -81.36 -16.34 22.12
C PHE A 49 -82.84 -16.73 22.02
N GLU A 50 -83.71 -16.10 22.81
CA GLU A 50 -85.15 -16.34 22.79
C GLU A 50 -85.77 -16.00 21.42
N LEU A 51 -85.42 -14.85 20.84
CA LEU A 51 -85.91 -14.44 19.51
C LEU A 51 -85.43 -15.39 18.40
N CYS A 52 -84.18 -15.85 18.47
CA CYS A 52 -83.63 -16.70 17.41
C CYS A 52 -84.06 -18.18 17.54
N VAL A 53 -84.08 -18.73 18.76
CA VAL A 53 -84.37 -20.15 19.01
C VAL A 53 -85.87 -20.40 19.21
N THR A 54 -86.51 -19.65 20.11
CA THR A 54 -87.92 -19.87 20.48
C THR A 54 -88.87 -19.38 19.38
N HIS A 55 -88.60 -18.21 18.82
CA HIS A 55 -89.46 -17.59 17.80
C HIS A 55 -89.01 -17.85 16.36
N ARG A 56 -87.89 -18.57 16.16
CA ARG A 56 -87.31 -18.90 14.83
C ARG A 56 -87.14 -17.69 13.91
N ALA A 57 -86.82 -16.52 14.48
CA ALA A 57 -86.76 -15.24 13.76
C ALA A 57 -85.33 -14.82 13.38
N THR A 58 -84.38 -15.76 13.30
CA THR A 58 -82.93 -15.49 13.14
C THR A 58 -82.60 -14.58 11.96
N GLU A 59 -83.24 -14.77 10.79
CA GLU A 59 -82.99 -13.95 9.59
C GLU A 59 -83.49 -12.51 9.73
N GLU A 60 -84.67 -12.32 10.33
CA GLU A 60 -85.25 -11.01 10.57
C GLU A 60 -84.42 -10.21 11.59
N VAL A 61 -83.97 -10.85 12.67
CA VAL A 61 -83.11 -10.23 13.68
C VAL A 61 -81.75 -9.84 13.08
N ALA A 62 -81.19 -10.68 12.21
CA ALA A 62 -79.93 -10.38 11.52
C ALA A 62 -80.08 -9.18 10.57
N GLU A 63 -81.13 -9.11 9.74
CA GLU A 63 -81.34 -7.99 8.82
C GLU A 63 -81.56 -6.67 9.56
N ARG A 64 -82.34 -6.66 10.64
CA ARG A 64 -82.55 -5.46 11.47
C ARG A 64 -81.28 -4.99 12.18
N LEU A 65 -80.42 -5.92 12.60
CA LEU A 65 -79.11 -5.61 13.16
C LEU A 65 -78.22 -4.93 12.10
N LEU A 66 -78.11 -5.53 10.91
CA LEU A 66 -77.33 -4.95 9.81
C LEU A 66 -77.86 -3.58 9.39
N ASN A 67 -79.19 -3.39 9.38
CA ASN A 67 -79.79 -2.08 9.10
C ASN A 67 -79.49 -1.05 10.20
N SER A 68 -79.45 -1.46 11.46
CA SER A 68 -79.08 -0.58 12.57
C SER A 68 -77.60 -0.18 12.53
N ILE A 69 -76.72 -1.10 12.12
CA ILE A 69 -75.30 -0.80 11.85
C ILE A 69 -75.18 0.16 10.67
N ARG A 70 -75.92 -0.06 9.58
CA ARG A 70 -75.96 0.86 8.42
C ARG A 70 -76.41 2.27 8.83
N ASN A 71 -77.46 2.38 9.63
CA ASN A 71 -77.94 3.66 10.17
C ASN A 71 -76.89 4.34 11.05
N THR A 72 -76.09 3.56 11.81
CA THR A 72 -74.97 4.10 12.59
C THR A 72 -73.92 4.73 11.67
N CYS A 73 -73.54 4.03 10.61
CA CYS A 73 -72.61 4.56 9.62
C CYS A 73 -73.13 5.84 8.94
N THR A 74 -74.40 5.86 8.51
CA THR A 74 -74.95 7.00 7.77
C THR A 74 -75.33 8.19 8.66
N ALA A 75 -75.96 7.96 9.81
CA ALA A 75 -76.48 9.02 10.67
C ALA A 75 -75.44 9.55 11.67
N ASP A 76 -74.54 8.70 12.18
CA ASP A 76 -73.61 9.08 13.25
C ASP A 76 -72.20 9.38 12.71
N ILE A 77 -71.76 8.71 11.63
CA ILE A 77 -70.40 8.85 11.07
C ILE A 77 -70.41 9.79 9.86
N CYS A 78 -71.22 9.56 8.83
CA CYS A 78 -71.20 10.38 7.62
C CYS A 78 -71.60 11.84 7.87
N THR A 79 -72.65 12.10 8.65
CA THR A 79 -73.15 13.47 8.92
C THR A 79 -72.10 14.37 9.56
N VAL A 80 -71.31 13.82 10.48
CA VAL A 80 -70.26 14.56 11.20
C VAL A 80 -69.06 14.81 10.29
N ILE A 81 -68.68 13.82 9.50
CA ILE A 81 -67.54 13.90 8.56
C ILE A 81 -67.81 14.92 7.44
N GLU A 82 -69.05 15.04 6.94
CA GLU A 82 -69.42 15.99 5.87
C GLU A 82 -69.14 17.45 6.24
N GLY A 83 -69.20 17.78 7.53
CA GLY A 83 -68.93 19.13 8.05
C GLY A 83 -67.44 19.48 8.18
N GLN A 84 -66.54 18.51 8.02
CA GLN A 84 -65.10 18.69 8.20
C GLN A 84 -64.36 18.86 6.86
N ARG A 85 -63.15 19.45 6.90
CA ARG A 85 -62.24 19.61 5.75
C ARG A 85 -60.80 19.34 6.16
N ASP A 86 -59.95 18.95 5.21
CA ASP A 86 -58.49 18.78 5.36
C ASP A 86 -58.06 17.98 6.61
N GLY A 87 -57.18 18.53 7.46
CA GLY A 87 -56.66 17.85 8.66
C GLY A 87 -57.75 17.40 9.65
N PRO A 88 -58.65 18.30 10.08
CA PRO A 88 -59.80 17.94 10.93
C PRO A 88 -60.66 16.80 10.37
N PHE A 89 -60.80 16.72 9.03
CA PHE A 89 -61.52 15.64 8.38
C PHE A 89 -60.85 14.27 8.61
N LEU A 90 -59.54 14.15 8.40
CA LEU A 90 -58.82 12.88 8.63
C LEU A 90 -58.78 12.50 10.11
N LEU A 91 -58.61 13.47 11.00
CA LEU A 91 -58.59 13.24 12.43
C LEU A 91 -59.94 12.70 12.93
N GLU A 92 -61.03 13.34 12.54
CA GLU A 92 -62.38 12.90 12.92
C GLU A 92 -62.67 11.51 12.35
N LEU A 93 -62.32 11.26 11.08
CA LEU A 93 -62.47 9.93 10.48
C LEU A 93 -61.68 8.86 11.25
N ALA A 94 -60.42 9.13 11.62
CA ALA A 94 -59.59 8.21 12.39
C ALA A 94 -60.19 7.92 13.78
N GLN A 95 -60.64 8.95 14.50
CA GLN A 95 -61.28 8.78 15.81
C GLN A 95 -62.58 7.98 15.72
N ARG A 96 -63.40 8.25 14.69
CA ARG A 96 -64.65 7.50 14.45
C ARG A 96 -64.39 6.06 14.07
N TRP A 97 -63.34 5.79 13.31
CA TRP A 97 -62.93 4.43 12.98
C TRP A 97 -62.54 3.63 14.24
N GLU A 98 -61.76 4.20 15.15
CA GLU A 98 -61.42 3.53 16.42
C GLU A 98 -62.65 3.23 17.27
N LYS A 99 -63.54 4.22 17.42
CA LYS A 99 -64.82 4.05 18.12
C LYS A 99 -65.69 2.97 17.44
N TYR A 100 -65.71 2.95 16.10
CA TYR A 100 -66.45 1.96 15.34
C TYR A 100 -65.89 0.55 15.52
N LYS A 101 -64.57 0.35 15.55
CA LYS A 101 -63.96 -0.95 15.86
C LYS A 101 -64.35 -1.44 17.25
N MET A 102 -64.36 -0.55 18.24
CA MET A 102 -64.81 -0.88 19.59
C MET A 102 -66.31 -1.26 19.60
N PHE A 103 -67.13 -0.48 18.89
CA PHE A 103 -68.56 -0.75 18.73
C PHE A 103 -68.80 -2.13 18.10
N VAL A 104 -68.14 -2.44 16.98
CA VAL A 104 -68.26 -3.74 16.31
C VAL A 104 -67.85 -4.89 17.23
N LYS A 105 -66.74 -4.77 17.97
CA LYS A 105 -66.32 -5.81 18.93
C LYS A 105 -67.39 -6.09 19.98
N ILE A 106 -68.00 -5.05 20.54
CA ILE A 106 -69.06 -5.20 21.54
C ILE A 106 -70.34 -5.77 20.93
N ILE A 107 -70.73 -5.33 19.72
CA ILE A 107 -71.89 -5.85 19.01
C ILE A 107 -71.73 -7.33 18.67
N VAL A 108 -70.56 -7.73 18.17
CA VAL A 108 -70.25 -9.14 17.86
C VAL A 108 -70.34 -10.00 19.12
N ALA A 109 -69.89 -9.48 20.25
CA ALA A 109 -70.04 -10.15 21.54
C ALA A 109 -71.53 -10.30 21.90
N LEU A 110 -72.30 -9.20 21.94
CA LEU A 110 -73.73 -9.23 22.29
C LEU A 110 -74.54 -10.16 21.39
N PHE A 111 -74.26 -10.16 20.09
CA PHE A 111 -74.93 -10.97 19.08
C PHE A 111 -74.13 -12.24 18.73
N ASN A 112 -73.33 -12.76 19.65
CA ASN A 112 -72.51 -13.97 19.45
C ASN A 112 -73.32 -15.19 19.02
N TYR A 113 -74.61 -15.27 19.39
CA TYR A 113 -75.51 -16.30 18.84
C TYR A 113 -75.62 -16.18 17.31
N LEU A 114 -75.88 -14.98 16.78
CA LEU A 114 -75.95 -14.76 15.34
C LEU A 114 -74.59 -14.99 14.67
N ASP A 115 -73.50 -14.55 15.31
CA ASP A 115 -72.14 -14.75 14.78
C ASP A 115 -71.80 -16.24 14.61
N ARG A 116 -72.16 -17.08 15.59
CA ARG A 116 -71.89 -18.53 15.59
C ARG A 116 -72.80 -19.36 14.70
N PHE A 117 -74.07 -18.99 14.60
CA PHE A 117 -75.09 -19.85 13.97
C PHE A 117 -75.67 -19.30 12.65
N TYR A 118 -75.67 -17.98 12.45
CA TYR A 118 -76.22 -17.36 11.23
C TYR A 118 -75.11 -16.88 10.28
N PHE A 119 -74.09 -16.21 10.81
CA PHE A 119 -72.96 -15.66 10.05
C PHE A 119 -71.78 -16.64 9.92
N ASN A 120 -71.88 -17.86 10.47
CA ASN A 120 -70.81 -18.84 10.39
C ASN A 120 -70.80 -19.57 9.02
N PRO A 121 -69.69 -19.48 8.25
CA PRO A 121 -69.59 -20.12 6.94
C PRO A 121 -69.76 -21.65 6.95
N GLU A 122 -69.38 -22.32 8.04
CA GLU A 122 -69.45 -23.80 8.16
C GLU A 122 -70.89 -24.32 8.19
N HIS A 123 -71.83 -23.53 8.71
CA HIS A 123 -73.24 -23.90 8.80
C HIS A 123 -74.06 -23.54 7.54
N ASN A 124 -73.49 -22.78 6.60
CA ASN A 124 -74.18 -22.25 5.41
C ASN A 124 -73.76 -22.93 4.09
N GLN A 125 -73.00 -24.03 4.12
CA GLN A 125 -72.60 -24.77 2.92
C GLN A 125 -73.83 -25.39 2.21
N GLY A 126 -74.32 -24.75 1.14
CA GLY A 126 -75.34 -25.31 0.25
C GLY A 126 -76.46 -24.38 -0.22
N LYS A 127 -76.50 -23.09 0.16
CA LYS A 127 -77.50 -22.14 -0.39
C LYS A 127 -76.85 -20.88 -0.96
N SER A 128 -76.94 -20.71 -2.28
CA SER A 128 -76.52 -19.51 -3.01
C SER A 128 -77.32 -18.28 -2.57
N GLN A 129 -76.69 -17.39 -1.81
CA GLN A 129 -76.83 -15.92 -1.90
C GLN A 129 -75.59 -15.31 -1.22
N GLY A 130 -74.79 -14.52 -1.94
CA GLY A 130 -73.49 -13.97 -1.53
C GLY A 130 -73.46 -13.03 -0.31
N LYS A 131 -74.49 -13.04 0.54
CA LYS A 131 -74.62 -12.23 1.78
C LYS A 131 -74.41 -13.02 3.08
N LYS A 132 -74.29 -14.36 3.04
CA LYS A 132 -74.33 -15.25 4.23
C LYS A 132 -73.02 -16.01 4.54
N ASN A 133 -71.89 -15.60 3.96
CA ASN A 133 -70.65 -16.39 3.98
C ASN A 133 -69.48 -15.78 4.78
N LYS A 134 -69.74 -14.79 5.65
CA LYS A 134 -68.71 -14.17 6.50
C LYS A 134 -69.26 -13.96 7.91
N LYS A 135 -68.38 -14.08 8.91
CA LYS A 135 -68.67 -13.73 10.31
C LYS A 135 -69.18 -12.30 10.43
N LEU A 136 -69.85 -11.99 11.53
CA LEU A 136 -70.50 -10.69 11.75
C LEU A 136 -69.49 -9.53 11.72
N GLN A 137 -68.30 -9.70 12.30
CA GLN A 137 -67.27 -8.65 12.33
C GLN A 137 -66.83 -8.19 10.91
N PRO A 138 -66.37 -9.07 10.01
CA PRO A 138 -66.09 -8.68 8.61
C PRO A 138 -67.27 -8.01 7.91
N ARG A 139 -68.50 -8.49 8.13
CA ARG A 139 -69.69 -7.88 7.51
C ARG A 139 -69.96 -6.46 8.01
N CYS A 140 -69.65 -6.17 9.27
CA CYS A 140 -69.72 -4.80 9.80
C CYS A 140 -68.71 -3.87 9.14
N TYR A 141 -67.50 -4.35 8.84
CA TYR A 141 -66.48 -3.56 8.13
C TYR A 141 -66.85 -3.33 6.66
N GLU A 142 -67.45 -4.31 5.98
CA GLU A 142 -68.02 -4.11 4.64
C GLU A 142 -69.12 -3.04 4.62
N ILE A 143 -70.00 -3.00 5.63
CA ILE A 143 -71.03 -1.94 5.72
C ILE A 143 -70.38 -0.57 5.89
N PHE A 144 -69.31 -0.47 6.68
CA PHE A 144 -68.53 0.77 6.80
C PHE A 144 -67.87 1.15 5.47
N GLU A 145 -67.32 0.18 4.74
CA GLU A 145 -66.78 0.39 3.40
C GLU A 145 -67.84 0.95 2.44
N GLU A 146 -69.00 0.30 2.36
CA GLU A 146 -70.12 0.64 1.49
C GLU A 146 -70.68 2.05 1.80
N CYS A 147 -70.87 2.37 3.07
CA CYS A 147 -71.62 3.56 3.49
C CYS A 147 -70.74 4.79 3.74
N VAL A 148 -69.52 4.59 4.24
CA VAL A 148 -68.63 5.68 4.67
C VAL A 148 -67.44 5.78 3.72
N PHE A 149 -66.64 4.73 3.60
CA PHE A 149 -65.36 4.81 2.89
C PHE A 149 -65.53 5.10 1.40
N LYS A 150 -66.38 4.35 0.68
CA LYS A 150 -66.61 4.56 -0.77
C LYS A 150 -67.14 5.96 -1.08
N LYS A 151 -67.93 6.55 -0.18
CA LYS A 151 -68.48 7.91 -0.31
C LYS A 151 -67.39 8.97 -0.24
N PHE A 152 -66.42 8.81 0.66
CA PHE A 152 -65.35 9.79 0.89
C PHE A 152 -63.99 9.40 0.33
N LYS A 153 -63.90 8.31 -0.43
CA LYS A 153 -62.64 7.73 -0.93
C LYS A 153 -61.72 8.77 -1.56
N ASN A 154 -62.22 9.52 -2.54
CA ASN A 154 -61.40 10.50 -3.26
C ASN A 154 -60.83 11.58 -2.34
N GLU A 155 -61.62 12.03 -1.35
CA GLU A 155 -61.20 13.06 -0.41
C GLU A 155 -60.18 12.54 0.59
N ILE A 156 -60.35 11.31 1.09
CA ILE A 156 -59.37 10.63 1.95
C ILE A 156 -58.03 10.52 1.24
N PHE A 157 -58.00 10.05 -0.01
CA PHE A 157 -56.77 9.89 -0.78
C PHE A 157 -56.13 11.24 -1.12
N ARG A 158 -56.92 12.26 -1.48
CA ARG A 158 -56.44 13.61 -1.77
C ARG A 158 -55.75 14.22 -0.54
N ILE A 159 -56.42 14.22 0.61
CA ILE A 159 -55.89 14.81 1.84
C ILE A 159 -54.68 14.02 2.33
N THR A 160 -54.75 12.68 2.36
CA THR A 160 -53.63 11.84 2.78
C THR A 160 -52.38 12.10 1.94
N SER A 161 -52.54 12.20 0.61
CA SER A 161 -51.43 12.53 -0.29
C SER A 161 -50.85 13.93 -0.05
N MET A 162 -51.71 14.93 0.22
CA MET A 162 -51.27 16.29 0.54
C MET A 162 -50.43 16.34 1.83
N PHE A 163 -50.84 15.60 2.87
CA PHE A 163 -50.07 15.51 4.11
C PHE A 163 -48.73 14.78 3.93
N ILE A 164 -48.69 13.72 3.11
CA ILE A 164 -47.43 13.04 2.75
C ILE A 164 -46.47 14.04 2.07
N GLU A 165 -46.95 14.85 1.13
CA GLU A 165 -46.11 15.83 0.43
C GLU A 165 -45.58 16.92 1.37
N ARG A 166 -46.43 17.45 2.26
CA ARG A 166 -46.01 18.42 3.29
C ARG A 166 -44.97 17.84 4.24
N SER A 167 -45.11 16.58 4.63
CA SER A 167 -44.11 15.89 5.44
C SER A 167 -42.76 15.81 4.75
N ARG A 168 -42.72 15.58 3.42
CA ARG A 168 -41.48 15.57 2.64
C ARG A 168 -40.86 16.95 2.47
N MET A 169 -41.66 18.02 2.55
CA MET A 169 -41.17 19.41 2.56
C MET A 169 -40.65 19.84 3.94
N GLY A 170 -40.69 18.97 4.96
CA GLY A 170 -40.19 19.25 6.30
C GLY A 170 -41.23 19.81 7.27
N GLU A 171 -42.52 19.85 6.89
CA GLU A 171 -43.58 20.19 7.84
C GLU A 171 -43.81 19.03 8.83
N GLN A 172 -43.99 19.35 10.11
CA GLN A 172 -44.36 18.33 11.09
C GLN A 172 -45.82 17.90 10.88
N VAL A 173 -46.00 16.65 10.46
CA VAL A 173 -47.30 16.03 10.26
C VAL A 173 -47.55 15.02 11.37
N ASP A 174 -48.73 15.10 11.99
CA ASP A 174 -49.16 14.11 12.97
C ASP A 174 -49.33 12.73 12.31
N SER A 175 -48.43 11.82 12.69
CA SER A 175 -48.38 10.45 12.19
C SER A 175 -49.60 9.61 12.58
N TYR A 176 -50.33 10.00 13.63
CA TYR A 176 -51.51 9.27 14.10
C TYR A 176 -52.59 9.18 13.02
N MET A 177 -52.89 10.27 12.33
CA MET A 177 -53.95 10.30 11.31
C MET A 177 -53.63 9.35 10.16
N ILE A 178 -52.42 9.48 9.57
CA ILE A 178 -52.01 8.66 8.41
C ILE A 178 -51.93 7.19 8.80
N LYS A 179 -51.38 6.88 9.98
CA LYS A 179 -51.32 5.50 10.49
C LYS A 179 -52.70 4.86 10.59
N ASN A 180 -53.66 5.55 11.20
CA ASN A 180 -55.02 5.00 11.35
C ASN A 180 -55.72 4.83 10.01
N ILE A 181 -55.49 5.72 9.05
CA ILE A 181 -56.01 5.57 7.69
C ILE A 181 -55.37 4.36 7.01
N SER A 182 -54.05 4.19 7.09
CA SER A 182 -53.35 3.01 6.56
C SER A 182 -53.87 1.72 7.18
N ASP A 183 -54.00 1.66 8.51
CA ASP A 183 -54.52 0.51 9.25
C ASP A 183 -55.99 0.22 8.88
N MET A 184 -56.80 1.26 8.66
CA MET A 184 -58.16 1.12 8.16
C MET A 184 -58.17 0.50 6.77
N LEU A 185 -57.37 0.99 5.82
CA LEU A 185 -57.32 0.45 4.45
C LEU A 185 -56.90 -1.02 4.42
N ILE A 186 -55.88 -1.39 5.19
CA ILE A 186 -55.41 -2.79 5.31
C ILE A 186 -56.53 -3.67 5.86
N LEU A 187 -57.25 -3.20 6.89
CA LEU A 187 -58.35 -3.97 7.46
C LEU A 187 -59.51 -4.13 6.46
N LEU A 188 -59.88 -3.06 5.74
CA LEU A 188 -60.93 -3.11 4.72
C LEU A 188 -60.56 -4.06 3.57
N ASP A 189 -59.32 -4.02 3.09
CA ASP A 189 -58.80 -4.94 2.06
C ASP A 189 -58.77 -6.40 2.51
N SER A 190 -58.57 -6.66 3.82
CA SER A 190 -58.68 -8.03 4.34
C SER A 190 -60.11 -8.56 4.39
N THR A 191 -61.10 -7.65 4.41
CA THR A 191 -62.52 -7.99 4.58
C THR A 191 -63.27 -8.08 3.26
N SER A 192 -62.81 -7.38 2.22
CA SER A 192 -63.42 -7.29 0.89
C SER A 192 -62.42 -7.74 -0.19
N GLU A 193 -62.87 -8.00 -1.41
CA GLU A 193 -61.95 -8.24 -2.56
C GLU A 193 -61.30 -6.93 -3.08
N SER A 194 -61.29 -5.88 -2.25
CA SER A 194 -60.80 -4.55 -2.58
C SER A 194 -59.29 -4.44 -2.36
N THR A 195 -58.65 -3.51 -3.07
CA THR A 195 -57.19 -3.27 -3.02
C THR A 195 -56.86 -1.80 -2.76
N PHE A 196 -57.57 -1.18 -1.80
CA PHE A 196 -57.44 0.23 -1.49
C PHE A 196 -56.08 0.62 -0.93
N TYR A 197 -55.46 -0.23 -0.11
CA TYR A 197 -54.10 0.02 0.38
C TYR A 197 -53.09 0.00 -0.77
N LEU A 198 -53.24 -0.93 -1.71
CA LEU A 198 -52.38 -0.99 -2.89
C LEU A 198 -52.50 0.26 -3.77
N GLU A 199 -53.71 0.83 -3.88
CA GLU A 199 -53.94 2.10 -4.56
C GLU A 199 -53.22 3.27 -3.83
N LEU A 200 -53.30 3.32 -2.50
CA LEU A 200 -52.62 4.35 -1.70
C LEU A 200 -51.11 4.22 -1.83
N GLU A 201 -50.58 3.00 -1.71
CA GLU A 201 -49.16 2.69 -1.85
C GLU A 201 -48.66 3.07 -3.25
N THR A 202 -49.44 2.79 -4.29
CA THR A 202 -49.09 3.17 -5.67
C THR A 202 -48.99 4.69 -5.80
N GLN A 203 -49.97 5.44 -5.30
CA GLN A 203 -49.93 6.92 -5.32
C GLN A 203 -48.75 7.46 -4.51
N PHE A 204 -48.47 6.88 -3.34
CA PHE A 204 -47.33 7.24 -2.50
C PHE A 204 -46.00 7.05 -3.24
N LEU A 205 -45.80 5.90 -3.89
CA LEU A 205 -44.58 5.58 -4.64
C LEU A 205 -44.43 6.46 -5.89
N THR A 206 -45.50 6.70 -6.65
CA THR A 206 -45.47 7.59 -7.82
C THR A 206 -45.12 9.02 -7.41
N ARG A 207 -45.71 9.55 -6.34
CA ARG A 207 -45.38 10.89 -5.83
C ARG A 207 -43.97 10.96 -5.26
N ALA A 208 -43.49 9.90 -4.59
CA ALA A 208 -42.11 9.79 -4.12
C ALA A 208 -41.13 9.89 -5.30
N LYS A 209 -41.39 9.14 -6.38
CA LYS A 209 -40.57 9.15 -7.59
C LYS A 209 -40.45 10.56 -8.17
N VAL A 210 -41.57 11.28 -8.31
CA VAL A 210 -41.58 12.66 -8.85
C VAL A 210 -40.82 13.62 -7.94
N PHE A 211 -41.10 13.58 -6.63
CA PHE A 211 -40.46 14.47 -5.65
C PHE A 211 -38.94 14.27 -5.63
N TYR A 212 -38.47 13.02 -5.48
CA TYR A 212 -37.04 12.74 -5.43
C TYR A 212 -36.32 12.98 -6.76
N THR A 213 -37.03 12.88 -7.89
CA THR A 213 -36.46 13.25 -9.21
C THR A 213 -36.16 14.74 -9.25
N GLN A 214 -37.12 15.58 -8.84
CA GLN A 214 -36.94 17.02 -8.79
C GLN A 214 -35.90 17.44 -7.74
N PHE A 215 -35.89 16.76 -6.59
CA PHE A 215 -34.91 16.96 -5.55
C PHE A 215 -33.48 16.68 -6.05
N ALA A 216 -33.28 15.56 -6.76
CA ALA A 216 -31.96 15.21 -7.30
C ALA A 216 -31.48 16.25 -8.31
N VAL A 217 -32.33 16.64 -9.27
CA VAL A 217 -31.98 17.66 -10.28
C VAL A 217 -31.60 18.99 -9.63
N LYS A 218 -32.40 19.48 -8.67
CA LYS A 218 -32.13 20.75 -7.99
C LYS A 218 -30.87 20.70 -7.12
N SER A 219 -30.64 19.58 -6.43
CA SER A 219 -29.50 19.47 -5.52
C SER A 219 -28.20 19.32 -6.30
N LEU A 220 -28.17 18.50 -7.36
CA LEU A 220 -26.97 18.34 -8.22
C LEU A 220 -26.60 19.60 -9.03
N GLN A 221 -27.52 20.56 -9.17
CA GLN A 221 -27.26 21.84 -9.83
C GLN A 221 -26.70 22.90 -8.88
N ASN A 222 -27.08 22.85 -7.61
CA ASN A 222 -26.80 23.93 -6.65
C ASN A 222 -25.77 23.53 -5.58
N ASP A 223 -25.59 22.24 -5.31
CA ASP A 223 -24.77 21.72 -4.23
C ASP A 223 -23.55 20.96 -4.77
N SER A 224 -22.52 20.84 -3.93
CA SER A 224 -21.41 19.89 -4.16
C SER A 224 -21.90 18.44 -4.13
N ILE A 225 -21.12 17.51 -4.71
CA ILE A 225 -21.45 16.08 -4.64
C ILE A 225 -21.45 15.58 -3.19
N GLY A 226 -20.54 16.08 -2.34
CA GLY A 226 -20.52 15.74 -0.92
C GLY A 226 -21.81 16.16 -0.20
N GLU A 227 -22.27 17.39 -0.40
CA GLU A 227 -23.53 17.89 0.15
C GLU A 227 -24.74 17.13 -0.40
N TYR A 228 -24.75 16.83 -1.71
CA TYR A 228 -25.77 16.02 -2.34
C TYR A 228 -25.90 14.64 -1.67
N LEU A 229 -24.78 13.96 -1.43
CA LEU A 229 -24.77 12.66 -0.78
C LEU A 229 -25.23 12.73 0.68
N MET A 230 -24.87 13.78 1.42
CA MET A 230 -25.40 14.01 2.76
C MET A 230 -26.92 14.21 2.75
N LYS A 231 -27.42 15.04 1.83
CA LYS A 231 -28.85 15.29 1.64
C LYS A 231 -29.60 14.00 1.24
N CYS A 232 -28.99 13.14 0.43
CA CYS A 232 -29.52 11.81 0.11
C CYS A 232 -29.63 10.94 1.36
N GLU A 233 -28.57 10.82 2.17
CA GLU A 233 -28.57 10.01 3.40
C GLU A 233 -29.67 10.48 4.37
N GLN A 234 -29.82 11.79 4.55
CA GLN A 234 -30.91 12.38 5.35
C GLN A 234 -32.29 12.06 4.78
N ALA A 235 -32.48 12.17 3.46
CA ALA A 235 -33.73 11.84 2.80
C ALA A 235 -34.13 10.37 3.01
N TYR A 236 -33.20 9.42 2.90
CA TYR A 236 -33.46 8.00 3.18
C TYR A 236 -33.88 7.78 4.64
N ALA A 237 -33.21 8.44 5.59
CA ALA A 237 -33.53 8.31 7.01
C ALA A 237 -34.94 8.83 7.33
N LEU A 238 -35.28 10.02 6.82
CA LEU A 238 -36.59 10.64 7.03
C LEU A 238 -37.72 9.82 6.39
N GLU A 239 -37.54 9.34 5.15
CA GLU A 239 -38.56 8.53 4.47
C GLU A 239 -38.76 7.18 5.19
N SER A 240 -37.68 6.53 5.63
CA SER A 240 -37.78 5.28 6.38
C SER A 240 -38.47 5.46 7.73
N GLN A 241 -38.20 6.56 8.43
CA GLN A 241 -38.88 6.90 9.69
C GLN A 241 -40.37 7.18 9.45
N PHE A 242 -40.71 7.93 8.39
CA PHE A 242 -42.09 8.21 8.01
C PHE A 242 -42.88 6.92 7.75
N VAL A 243 -42.35 6.03 6.91
CA VAL A 243 -43.02 4.75 6.58
C VAL A 243 -43.18 3.89 7.82
N SER A 244 -42.15 3.79 8.67
CA SER A 244 -42.23 3.02 9.93
C SER A 244 -43.32 3.50 10.87
N ASN A 245 -43.61 4.81 10.87
CA ASN A 245 -44.62 5.39 11.75
C ASN A 245 -46.04 5.32 11.16
N CYS A 246 -46.18 5.37 9.84
CA CYS A 246 -47.47 5.66 9.19
C CYS A 246 -48.00 4.58 8.24
N MET A 247 -47.19 3.64 7.79
CA MET A 247 -47.55 2.71 6.72
C MET A 247 -47.05 1.28 6.99
N HIS A 248 -47.45 0.33 6.13
CA HIS A 248 -47.01 -1.06 6.23
C HIS A 248 -45.50 -1.19 5.99
N SER A 249 -44.85 -2.09 6.73
CA SER A 249 -43.39 -2.31 6.67
C SER A 249 -42.87 -2.65 5.27
N MET A 250 -43.66 -3.38 4.47
CA MET A 250 -43.32 -3.75 3.09
C MET A 250 -43.20 -2.54 2.15
N SER A 251 -43.89 -1.44 2.45
CA SER A 251 -43.82 -0.21 1.66
C SER A 251 -42.45 0.49 1.80
N ASN A 252 -41.72 0.24 2.90
CA ASN A 252 -40.38 0.81 3.11
C ASN A 252 -39.40 0.27 2.06
N PHE A 253 -39.41 -1.04 1.84
CA PHE A 253 -38.56 -1.66 0.83
C PHE A 253 -38.87 -1.14 -0.58
N LYS A 254 -40.15 -0.93 -0.90
CA LYS A 254 -40.57 -0.42 -2.22
C LYS A 254 -40.14 1.02 -2.44
N VAL A 255 -40.29 1.90 -1.44
CA VAL A 255 -39.87 3.30 -1.58
C VAL A 255 -38.36 3.44 -1.63
N GLN A 256 -37.62 2.63 -0.86
CA GLN A 256 -36.17 2.59 -0.96
C GLN A 256 -35.72 2.24 -2.37
N LYS A 257 -36.35 1.26 -3.03
CA LYS A 257 -36.04 0.95 -4.44
C LYS A 257 -36.31 2.12 -5.39
N VAL A 258 -37.39 2.87 -5.18
CA VAL A 258 -37.68 4.08 -5.98
C VAL A 258 -36.61 5.13 -5.75
N MET A 259 -36.18 5.33 -4.51
CA MET A 259 -35.10 6.27 -4.18
C MET A 259 -33.75 5.82 -4.75
N ASP A 260 -33.43 4.51 -4.67
CA ASP A 260 -32.22 3.93 -5.24
C ASP A 260 -32.17 4.16 -6.77
N GLU A 261 -33.30 4.01 -7.47
CA GLU A 261 -33.42 4.32 -8.90
C GLU A 261 -33.18 5.81 -9.18
N VAL A 262 -33.89 6.69 -8.48
CA VAL A 262 -33.99 8.11 -8.83
C VAL A 262 -32.83 8.95 -8.32
N LEU A 263 -32.41 8.74 -7.09
CA LEU A 263 -31.33 9.52 -6.46
C LEU A 263 -29.96 9.00 -6.90
N LEU A 264 -29.79 7.68 -6.98
CA LEU A 264 -28.49 7.07 -7.20
C LEU A 264 -28.31 6.55 -8.62
N ARG A 265 -29.12 5.58 -9.07
CA ARG A 265 -28.92 4.90 -10.36
C ARG A 265 -28.95 5.83 -11.56
N ASN A 266 -29.94 6.72 -11.63
CA ASN A 266 -30.08 7.66 -12.75
C ASN A 266 -28.97 8.73 -12.80
N ASN A 267 -28.28 8.96 -11.68
CA ASN A 267 -27.24 9.99 -11.55
C ASN A 267 -25.85 9.39 -11.29
N SER A 268 -25.68 8.06 -11.36
CA SER A 268 -24.46 7.36 -10.93
C SER A 268 -23.22 7.87 -11.64
N GLN A 269 -23.31 8.04 -12.97
CA GLN A 269 -22.21 8.55 -13.78
C GLN A 269 -21.78 9.96 -13.33
N ARG A 270 -22.73 10.87 -13.10
CA ARG A 270 -22.45 12.24 -12.65
C ARG A 270 -21.87 12.30 -11.24
N ILE A 271 -22.34 11.43 -10.34
CA ILE A 271 -21.83 11.33 -8.97
C ILE A 271 -20.38 10.81 -8.96
N ILE A 272 -20.09 9.81 -9.79
CA ILE A 272 -18.77 9.16 -9.84
C ILE A 272 -17.76 10.04 -10.58
N GLU A 273 -18.09 10.52 -11.79
CA GLU A 273 -17.18 11.28 -12.64
C GLU A 273 -17.03 12.75 -12.21
N GLY A 274 -17.96 13.27 -11.42
CA GLY A 274 -18.00 14.69 -11.08
C GLY A 274 -18.69 15.54 -12.14
N ASN A 275 -18.79 16.85 -11.90
CA ASN A 275 -19.27 17.80 -12.91
C ASN A 275 -18.18 18.03 -13.97
N LEU A 276 -18.00 17.09 -14.89
CA LEU A 276 -17.16 17.22 -16.10
C LEU A 276 -17.67 18.26 -17.12
N MET A 277 -18.43 19.27 -16.71
CA MET A 277 -18.75 20.40 -17.61
C MET A 277 -17.54 21.33 -17.84
N HIS A 278 -16.52 21.30 -16.99
CA HIS A 278 -15.38 22.21 -17.15
C HIS A 278 -14.18 21.67 -17.94
N GLN A 279 -14.05 20.37 -18.20
CA GLN A 279 -12.98 19.89 -19.11
C GLN A 279 -13.30 20.21 -20.59
N PHE A 280 -14.56 20.11 -21.01
CA PHE A 280 -14.97 20.55 -22.35
C PHE A 280 -14.91 22.07 -22.52
N GLU A 281 -15.19 22.85 -21.47
CA GLU A 281 -15.01 24.30 -21.52
C GLU A 281 -13.55 24.74 -21.44
N PHE A 282 -12.66 23.98 -20.78
CA PHE A 282 -11.23 24.29 -20.79
C PHE A 282 -10.64 24.00 -22.17
N ASP A 283 -11.02 22.91 -22.83
CA ASP A 283 -10.57 22.62 -24.20
C ASP A 283 -11.16 23.59 -25.23
N GLU A 284 -12.39 24.10 -25.04
CA GLU A 284 -12.93 25.18 -25.86
C GLU A 284 -12.30 26.55 -25.57
N LYS A 285 -12.00 26.87 -24.31
CA LYS A 285 -11.33 28.13 -23.91
C LYS A 285 -9.86 28.10 -24.27
N GLU A 286 -9.17 26.96 -24.24
CA GLU A 286 -7.79 26.82 -24.70
C GLU A 286 -7.72 26.84 -26.23
N ASN A 287 -8.70 26.25 -26.93
CA ASN A 287 -8.83 26.40 -28.40
C ASN A 287 -9.24 27.81 -28.83
N LYS A 288 -10.08 28.51 -28.05
CA LYS A 288 -10.42 29.93 -28.29
C LYS A 288 -9.24 30.83 -27.96
N ASN A 289 -8.53 30.60 -26.86
CA ASN A 289 -7.32 31.35 -26.49
C ASN A 289 -6.13 31.09 -27.42
N LYS A 290 -5.99 29.87 -27.99
CA LYS A 290 -5.02 29.60 -29.07
C LYS A 290 -5.41 30.31 -30.36
N LYS A 291 -6.70 30.31 -30.73
CA LYS A 291 -7.22 31.06 -31.90
C LYS A 291 -7.21 32.58 -31.72
N GLU A 292 -7.29 33.09 -30.50
CA GLU A 292 -7.20 34.53 -30.19
C GLU A 292 -5.75 34.98 -30.07
N LYS A 293 -4.84 34.18 -29.50
CA LYS A 293 -3.38 34.45 -29.52
C LYS A 293 -2.76 34.36 -30.92
N GLU A 294 -3.35 33.59 -31.83
CA GLU A 294 -2.98 33.60 -33.26
C GLU A 294 -3.55 34.81 -34.02
N LYS A 295 -4.60 35.48 -33.49
CA LYS A 295 -5.17 36.70 -34.07
C LYS A 295 -4.64 38.00 -33.45
N GLU A 296 -4.08 37.95 -32.25
CA GLU A 296 -3.46 39.11 -31.58
C GLU A 296 -1.97 39.31 -31.90
N LYS A 297 -1.36 38.46 -32.73
CA LYS A 297 -0.02 38.73 -33.30
C LYS A 297 -0.03 39.68 -34.51
N GLU A 298 -1.19 40.22 -34.90
CA GLU A 298 -1.30 41.12 -36.06
C GLU A 298 -1.78 42.54 -35.76
N LYS A 299 -1.92 42.95 -34.50
CA LYS A 299 -2.17 44.37 -34.17
C LYS A 299 -1.44 44.80 -32.90
N GLU A 300 -0.28 45.43 -33.10
CA GLU A 300 0.30 46.32 -32.11
C GLU A 300 -0.62 47.51 -31.83
N GLY A 301 -0.69 47.93 -30.56
CA GLY A 301 -0.88 49.33 -30.22
C GLY A 301 -1.89 49.65 -29.12
N VAL A 302 -1.34 50.08 -27.97
CA VAL A 302 -1.81 51.21 -27.13
C VAL A 302 -2.66 50.88 -25.88
N LYS A 303 -1.95 50.99 -24.74
CA LYS A 303 -2.28 51.59 -23.41
C LYS A 303 -3.20 50.87 -22.40
N GLU A 304 -2.53 50.45 -21.33
CA GLU A 304 -2.64 50.91 -19.92
C GLU A 304 -4.02 51.14 -19.24
N GLN A 305 -4.10 50.52 -18.06
CA GLN A 305 -4.80 50.90 -16.83
C GLN A 305 -6.34 50.72 -16.79
N LYS A 306 -6.76 49.69 -16.03
CA LYS A 306 -7.42 49.87 -14.72
C LYS A 306 -7.48 48.55 -13.93
N GLN A 307 -6.70 48.53 -12.86
CA GLN A 307 -6.82 47.65 -11.72
C GLN A 307 -8.05 48.08 -10.89
N GLY A 308 -8.80 47.13 -10.32
CA GLY A 308 -9.70 47.39 -9.20
C GLY A 308 -11.03 46.65 -9.26
N GLU A 309 -11.21 45.73 -8.32
CA GLU A 309 -12.50 45.18 -7.86
C GLU A 309 -13.23 44.21 -8.80
N LYS A 310 -12.77 42.94 -8.80
CA LYS A 310 -13.66 41.77 -8.89
C LYS A 310 -13.02 40.45 -8.41
N ASP A 311 -12.00 40.52 -7.56
CA ASP A 311 -11.50 39.35 -6.82
C ASP A 311 -12.23 39.27 -5.48
N GLN A 312 -13.42 38.69 -5.48
CA GLN A 312 -14.12 38.06 -4.34
C GLN A 312 -15.55 37.71 -4.80
N ASN A 313 -15.68 36.57 -5.48
CA ASN A 313 -16.88 35.72 -5.64
C ASN A 313 -16.89 34.94 -6.97
N GLU A 314 -15.75 34.37 -7.37
CA GLU A 314 -15.78 33.12 -8.11
C GLU A 314 -15.52 32.00 -7.10
N GLN A 315 -16.61 31.55 -6.46
CA GLN A 315 -16.63 30.27 -5.77
C GLN A 315 -16.38 29.21 -6.85
N VAL A 316 -15.16 28.69 -6.89
CA VAL A 316 -14.81 27.49 -7.63
C VAL A 316 -15.73 26.38 -7.10
N LEU A 317 -16.82 26.10 -7.81
CA LEU A 317 -17.60 24.87 -7.64
C LEU A 317 -16.66 23.74 -8.05
N GLY A 318 -15.96 23.21 -7.05
CA GLY A 318 -14.95 22.16 -7.17
C GLY A 318 -15.49 20.98 -7.94
N ASN A 319 -14.63 20.39 -8.76
CA ASN A 319 -14.94 19.20 -9.53
C ASN A 319 -15.00 18.01 -8.54
N ASP A 320 -16.08 17.86 -7.77
CA ASP A 320 -16.17 17.00 -6.57
C ASP A 320 -16.46 15.51 -6.86
N GLY A 321 -15.91 14.96 -7.95
CA GLY A 321 -16.08 13.55 -8.32
C GLY A 321 -15.39 12.57 -7.34
N PHE A 322 -15.65 11.27 -7.54
CA PHE A 322 -15.04 10.20 -6.73
C PHE A 322 -13.51 10.31 -6.67
N LEU A 323 -12.88 10.58 -7.83
CA LEU A 323 -11.43 10.71 -7.95
C LEU A 323 -10.88 11.88 -7.14
N THR A 324 -11.54 13.04 -7.20
CA THR A 324 -11.17 14.23 -6.45
C THR A 324 -11.26 14.00 -4.94
N LEU A 325 -12.27 13.26 -4.47
CA LEU A 325 -12.38 12.88 -3.05
C LEU A 325 -11.24 11.97 -2.59
N VAL A 326 -10.79 11.07 -3.48
CA VAL A 326 -9.62 10.20 -3.24
C VAL A 326 -8.34 11.04 -3.15
N GLU A 327 -8.14 11.98 -4.08
CA GLU A 327 -6.97 12.88 -4.10
C GLU A 327 -6.91 13.80 -2.87
N LEU A 328 -8.06 14.35 -2.45
CA LEU A 328 -8.15 15.21 -1.27
C LEU A 328 -8.17 14.44 0.06
N GLY A 329 -8.25 13.11 0.03
CA GLY A 329 -8.28 12.27 1.24
C GLY A 329 -9.51 12.48 2.12
N ARG A 330 -10.66 12.86 1.55
CA ARG A 330 -11.92 13.09 2.30
C ARG A 330 -12.62 11.76 2.64
N LEU A 331 -12.10 11.05 3.65
CA LEU A 331 -12.53 9.69 3.99
C LEU A 331 -14.02 9.57 4.37
N ASP A 332 -14.59 10.55 5.06
CA ASP A 332 -16.00 10.52 5.46
C ASP A 332 -16.95 10.60 4.26
N ASP A 333 -16.66 11.49 3.31
CA ASP A 333 -17.44 11.64 2.09
C ASP A 333 -17.28 10.43 1.17
N LEU A 334 -16.08 9.88 1.10
CA LEU A 334 -15.79 8.64 0.37
C LEU A 334 -16.55 7.46 0.98
N GLY A 335 -16.63 7.37 2.31
CA GLY A 335 -17.42 6.38 3.02
C GLY A 335 -18.92 6.55 2.84
N ARG A 336 -19.44 7.78 2.78
CA ARG A 336 -20.84 8.07 2.41
C ARG A 336 -21.13 7.64 0.97
N MET A 337 -20.27 8.03 0.03
CA MET A 337 -20.38 7.65 -1.38
C MET A 337 -20.39 6.13 -1.53
N PHE A 338 -19.44 5.43 -0.89
CA PHE A 338 -19.40 3.97 -0.92
C PHE A 338 -20.67 3.33 -0.36
N ARG A 339 -21.15 3.75 0.83
CA ARG A 339 -22.36 3.20 1.44
C ARG A 339 -23.61 3.39 0.56
N LEU A 340 -23.75 4.55 -0.06
CA LEU A 340 -24.88 4.84 -0.96
C LEU A 340 -24.77 4.04 -2.26
N MET A 341 -23.61 4.04 -2.91
CA MET A 341 -23.41 3.32 -4.18
C MET A 341 -23.44 1.80 -4.01
N ASN A 342 -23.12 1.27 -2.84
CA ASN A 342 -23.26 -0.16 -2.52
C ASN A 342 -24.72 -0.61 -2.36
N ARG A 343 -25.69 0.32 -2.35
CA ARG A 343 -27.12 -0.02 -2.43
C ARG A 343 -27.55 -0.43 -3.84
N LEU A 344 -26.79 0.00 -4.86
CA LEU A 344 -27.01 -0.39 -6.24
C LEU A 344 -26.42 -1.78 -6.52
N ASN A 345 -26.83 -2.38 -7.64
CA ASN A 345 -26.14 -3.55 -8.16
C ASN A 345 -24.65 -3.21 -8.38
N SER A 346 -23.75 -4.13 -8.04
CA SER A 346 -22.31 -3.86 -8.05
C SER A 346 -21.79 -3.35 -9.39
N SER A 347 -22.41 -3.72 -10.52
CA SER A 347 -22.06 -3.26 -11.88
C SER A 347 -22.34 -1.78 -12.15
N GLU A 348 -23.29 -1.18 -11.44
CA GLU A 348 -23.75 0.19 -11.70
C GLU A 348 -23.22 1.20 -10.66
N GLY A 349 -22.63 0.71 -9.56
CA GLY A 349 -22.09 1.55 -8.49
C GLY A 349 -20.65 1.21 -8.16
N VAL A 350 -20.42 0.10 -7.47
CA VAL A 350 -19.11 -0.21 -6.87
C VAL A 350 -18.02 -0.56 -7.88
N ILE A 351 -18.36 -1.28 -8.96
CA ILE A 351 -17.38 -1.67 -10.00
C ILE A 351 -16.77 -0.44 -10.69
N PRO A 352 -17.54 0.52 -11.23
CA PRO A 352 -16.96 1.73 -11.81
C PRO A 352 -16.06 2.52 -10.85
N MET A 353 -16.42 2.61 -9.56
CA MET A 353 -15.57 3.25 -8.55
C MET A 353 -14.26 2.48 -8.34
N ALA A 354 -14.31 1.15 -8.28
CA ALA A 354 -13.12 0.32 -8.13
C ALA A 354 -12.19 0.40 -9.36
N ASP A 355 -12.77 0.50 -10.57
CA ASP A 355 -12.01 0.66 -11.81
C ASP A 355 -11.31 2.02 -11.87
N LEU A 356 -12.00 3.11 -11.52
CA LEU A 356 -11.40 4.45 -11.39
C LEU A 356 -10.33 4.48 -10.31
N PHE A 357 -10.57 3.85 -9.17
CA PHE A 357 -9.59 3.74 -8.09
C PHE A 357 -8.33 3.00 -8.54
N ARG A 358 -8.48 1.86 -9.23
CA ARG A 358 -7.35 1.13 -9.83
C ARG A 358 -6.59 2.02 -10.82
N GLY A 359 -7.31 2.68 -11.72
CA GLY A 359 -6.72 3.56 -12.73
C GLY A 359 -5.91 4.69 -12.11
N HIS A 360 -6.42 5.33 -11.06
CA HIS A 360 -5.73 6.39 -10.34
C HIS A 360 -4.43 5.91 -9.68
N ILE A 361 -4.49 4.78 -8.96
CA ILE A 361 -3.29 4.18 -8.33
C ILE A 361 -2.26 3.86 -9.41
N LEU A 362 -2.69 3.32 -10.55
CA LEU A 362 -1.81 3.01 -11.67
C LEU A 362 -1.16 4.26 -12.26
N THR A 363 -1.90 5.36 -12.43
CA THR A 363 -1.36 6.64 -12.92
C THR A 363 -0.32 7.21 -11.95
N ILE A 364 -0.63 7.28 -10.65
CA ILE A 364 0.33 7.78 -9.64
C ILE A 364 1.56 6.87 -9.59
N GLY A 365 1.36 5.56 -9.52
CA GLY A 365 2.44 4.58 -9.45
C GLY A 365 3.35 4.62 -10.68
N THR A 366 2.79 4.72 -11.88
CA THR A 366 3.59 4.84 -13.12
C THR A 366 4.38 6.14 -13.20
N GLN A 367 3.81 7.27 -12.78
CA GLN A 367 4.55 8.54 -12.68
C GLN A 367 5.69 8.47 -11.67
N LEU A 368 5.43 7.88 -10.50
CA LEU A 368 6.46 7.67 -9.48
C LEU A 368 7.59 6.78 -10.00
N MET A 369 7.26 5.67 -10.67
CA MET A 369 8.24 4.76 -11.27
C MET A 369 9.06 5.45 -12.36
N GLN A 370 8.43 6.24 -13.24
CA GLN A 370 9.15 6.98 -14.27
C GLN A 370 10.14 7.96 -13.68
N HIS A 371 9.74 8.78 -12.70
CA HIS A 371 10.64 9.79 -12.14
C HIS A 371 11.72 9.19 -11.23
N GLY A 372 11.33 8.28 -10.33
CA GLY A 372 12.19 7.73 -9.29
C GLY A 372 13.19 6.69 -9.80
N LEU A 373 12.76 5.80 -10.69
CA LEU A 373 13.66 4.76 -11.24
C LEU A 373 14.74 5.39 -12.14
N ILE A 374 14.40 6.43 -12.91
CA ILE A 374 15.39 7.18 -13.71
C ILE A 374 16.47 7.79 -12.81
N LYS A 375 16.06 8.45 -11.71
CA LYS A 375 16.99 9.05 -10.75
C LYS A 375 17.94 7.99 -10.18
N TYR A 376 17.42 6.81 -9.84
CA TYR A 376 18.23 5.70 -9.33
C TYR A 376 19.19 5.13 -10.37
N LEU A 377 18.72 4.81 -11.58
CA LEU A 377 19.54 4.19 -12.62
C LEU A 377 20.70 5.10 -13.05
N ASN A 378 20.47 6.41 -13.11
CA ASN A 378 21.51 7.39 -13.40
C ASN A 378 22.58 7.41 -12.30
N MET A 379 22.15 7.44 -11.03
CA MET A 379 23.06 7.43 -9.89
C MET A 379 23.89 6.14 -9.83
N ARG A 380 23.25 4.99 -10.10
CA ARG A 380 23.92 3.69 -10.16
C ARG A 380 25.02 3.69 -11.22
N LYS A 381 24.72 4.14 -12.45
CA LYS A 381 25.74 4.23 -13.52
C LYS A 381 26.84 5.25 -13.21
N GLU A 382 26.53 6.35 -12.54
CA GLU A 382 27.55 7.32 -12.12
C GLU A 382 28.54 6.70 -11.11
N ILE A 383 28.03 5.93 -10.15
CA ILE A 383 28.83 5.19 -9.17
C ILE A 383 29.64 4.07 -9.85
N GLU A 384 29.02 3.29 -10.74
CA GLU A 384 29.71 2.26 -11.53
C GLU A 384 30.83 2.87 -12.38
N GLY A 385 30.56 4.00 -13.04
CA GLY A 385 31.55 4.74 -13.82
C GLY A 385 32.67 5.32 -12.96
N GLN A 386 32.38 5.79 -11.75
CA GLN A 386 33.39 6.24 -10.80
C GLN A 386 34.26 5.07 -10.33
N TYR A 387 33.65 3.93 -10.01
CA TYR A 387 34.36 2.73 -9.60
C TYR A 387 35.30 2.21 -10.70
N GLU A 388 34.86 2.18 -11.96
CA GLU A 388 35.72 1.78 -13.08
C GLU A 388 36.89 2.75 -13.31
N ARG A 389 36.67 4.06 -13.13
CA ARG A 389 37.76 5.06 -13.15
C ARG A 389 38.75 4.82 -12.03
N ASP A 390 38.28 4.60 -10.81
CA ASP A 390 39.13 4.36 -9.64
C ASP A 390 39.91 3.05 -9.79
N LYS A 391 39.27 1.99 -10.31
CA LYS A 391 39.91 0.70 -10.62
C LYS A 391 41.01 0.85 -11.67
N GLN A 392 40.77 1.64 -12.72
CA GLN A 392 41.79 1.95 -13.73
C GLN A 392 42.96 2.75 -13.13
N GLN A 393 42.69 3.75 -12.29
CA GLN A 393 43.75 4.51 -11.61
C GLN A 393 44.61 3.63 -10.70
N VAL A 394 44.00 2.72 -9.92
CA VAL A 394 44.75 1.78 -9.07
C VAL A 394 45.62 0.85 -9.91
N LYS A 395 45.09 0.32 -11.02
CA LYS A 395 45.87 -0.50 -11.96
C LYS A 395 47.06 0.26 -12.55
N GLU A 396 46.88 1.53 -12.92
CA GLU A 396 47.97 2.37 -13.44
C GLU A 396 49.02 2.69 -12.36
N GLN A 397 48.60 3.04 -11.14
CA GLN A 397 49.50 3.30 -10.01
C GLN A 397 50.32 2.06 -9.62
N GLN A 398 49.71 0.87 -9.61
CA GLN A 398 50.42 -0.37 -9.35
C GLN A 398 51.41 -0.71 -10.48
N LYS A 399 51.04 -0.46 -11.74
CA LYS A 399 51.94 -0.64 -12.89
C LYS A 399 53.14 0.30 -12.85
N GLU A 400 52.96 1.54 -12.40
CA GLU A 400 54.05 2.50 -12.14
C GLU A 400 54.97 2.02 -11.00
N GLN A 401 54.41 1.59 -9.86
CA GLN A 401 55.20 1.08 -8.74
C GLN A 401 56.03 -0.15 -9.11
N VAL A 402 55.46 -1.11 -9.85
CA VAL A 402 56.19 -2.29 -10.32
C VAL A 402 57.32 -1.90 -11.28
N LYS A 403 57.08 -0.96 -12.21
CA LYS A 403 58.14 -0.43 -13.08
C LYS A 403 59.27 0.23 -12.30
N GLU A 404 58.96 0.93 -11.21
CA GLU A 404 59.95 1.60 -10.38
C GLU A 404 60.78 0.58 -9.58
N GLN A 405 60.14 -0.45 -9.01
CA GLN A 405 60.81 -1.56 -8.34
C GLN A 405 61.71 -2.37 -9.28
N VAL A 406 61.26 -2.65 -10.51
CA VAL A 406 62.07 -3.34 -11.52
C VAL A 406 63.30 -2.49 -11.89
N LYS A 407 63.14 -1.19 -12.10
CA LYS A 407 64.29 -0.28 -12.35
C LYS A 407 65.27 -0.24 -11.18
N GLU A 408 64.80 -0.38 -9.95
CA GLU A 408 65.65 -0.42 -8.76
C GLU A 408 66.39 -1.75 -8.64
N GLN A 409 65.73 -2.87 -8.94
CA GLN A 409 66.36 -4.19 -9.02
C GLN A 409 67.39 -4.28 -10.15
N GLU A 410 67.10 -3.71 -11.33
CA GLU A 410 68.05 -3.59 -12.45
C GLU A 410 69.31 -2.82 -12.03
N LYS A 411 69.15 -1.69 -11.33
CA LYS A 411 70.29 -0.91 -10.81
C LYS A 411 71.14 -1.71 -9.82
N GLU A 412 70.54 -2.52 -8.96
CA GLU A 412 71.27 -3.37 -8.02
C GLU A 412 71.96 -4.56 -8.72
N LEU A 413 71.32 -5.18 -9.72
CA LEU A 413 71.92 -6.24 -10.53
C LEU A 413 73.14 -5.73 -11.33
N VAL A 414 73.01 -4.55 -11.95
CA VAL A 414 74.12 -3.90 -12.66
C VAL A 414 75.25 -3.52 -11.70
N LYS A 415 74.94 -3.01 -10.49
CA LYS A 415 75.96 -2.76 -9.46
C LYS A 415 76.72 -4.03 -9.05
N GLU A 416 76.03 -5.15 -8.87
CA GLU A 416 76.66 -6.43 -8.54
C GLU A 416 77.52 -6.97 -9.69
N GLN A 417 77.04 -6.89 -10.93
CA GLN A 417 77.82 -7.28 -12.12
C GLN A 417 79.07 -6.41 -12.30
N VAL A 418 78.96 -5.09 -12.11
CA VAL A 418 80.10 -4.16 -12.16
C VAL A 418 81.09 -4.46 -11.03
N LYS A 419 80.63 -4.76 -9.81
CA LYS A 419 81.51 -5.19 -8.71
C LYS A 419 82.28 -6.46 -9.05
N GLU A 420 81.64 -7.46 -9.66
CA GLU A 420 82.33 -8.70 -10.06
C GLU A 420 83.30 -8.47 -11.22
N GLN A 421 82.95 -7.67 -12.23
CA GLN A 421 83.90 -7.30 -13.31
C GLN A 421 85.12 -6.55 -12.77
N VAL A 422 84.93 -5.61 -11.84
CA VAL A 422 86.03 -4.90 -11.18
C VAL A 422 86.91 -5.85 -10.36
N LYS A 423 86.32 -6.85 -9.69
CA LYS A 423 87.06 -7.92 -9.00
C LYS A 423 87.90 -8.77 -9.96
N VAL A 424 87.37 -9.09 -11.14
CA VAL A 424 88.07 -9.86 -12.17
C VAL A 424 89.23 -9.06 -12.76
N GLN A 425 89.00 -7.78 -13.09
CA GLN A 425 90.06 -6.88 -13.57
C GLN A 425 91.15 -6.63 -12.52
N LEU A 426 90.80 -6.52 -11.24
CA LEU A 426 91.78 -6.44 -10.16
C LEU A 426 92.59 -7.74 -10.02
N LYS A 427 91.97 -8.92 -10.22
CA LYS A 427 92.69 -10.20 -10.24
C LYS A 427 93.63 -10.35 -11.44
N GLU A 428 93.26 -9.81 -12.61
CA GLU A 428 94.13 -9.78 -13.79
C GLU A 428 95.28 -8.78 -13.63
N GLN A 429 95.05 -7.58 -13.10
CA GLN A 429 96.12 -6.62 -12.81
C GLN A 429 97.09 -7.11 -11.73
N VAL A 430 96.63 -7.93 -10.77
CA VAL A 430 97.49 -8.58 -9.77
C VAL A 430 98.26 -9.76 -10.37
N LYS A 431 97.74 -10.42 -11.42
CA LYS A 431 98.50 -11.40 -12.22
C LYS A 431 99.53 -10.74 -13.13
N GLU A 432 99.21 -9.64 -13.78
CA GLU A 432 100.16 -8.89 -14.63
C GLU A 432 101.26 -8.19 -13.80
N LYS A 433 100.95 -7.69 -12.60
CA LYS A 433 101.96 -7.16 -11.67
C LYS A 433 102.90 -8.23 -11.08
N LYS A 434 102.55 -9.51 -11.19
CA LYS A 434 103.45 -10.62 -10.82
C LYS A 434 104.31 -11.15 -11.99
N ILE A 435 104.13 -10.62 -13.19
CA ILE A 435 104.86 -11.04 -14.41
C ILE A 435 105.82 -9.94 -14.91
N PHE A 436 105.80 -8.74 -14.32
CA PHE A 436 106.71 -7.62 -14.64
C PHE A 436 107.56 -7.18 -13.44
N GLN A 437 108.22 -8.13 -12.78
CA GLN A 437 109.38 -7.88 -11.92
C GLN A 437 110.52 -8.80 -12.33
N GLU A 438 110.94 -8.70 -13.58
CA GLU A 438 112.30 -9.02 -14.01
C GLU A 438 112.49 -8.29 -15.34
N ASP A 439 113.66 -7.68 -15.48
CA ASP A 439 114.19 -6.94 -16.63
C ASP A 439 113.97 -5.41 -16.71
N ASP A 440 115.15 -4.77 -16.75
CA ASP A 440 115.50 -3.42 -17.19
C ASP A 440 115.31 -2.25 -16.22
N LYS A 441 116.18 -2.28 -15.20
CA LYS A 441 117.07 -1.15 -14.91
C LYS A 441 117.82 -0.77 -16.20
N ASP A 442 117.52 0.40 -16.77
CA ASP A 442 118.56 1.36 -17.14
C ASP A 442 118.00 2.62 -17.81
N LYS A 443 118.50 3.76 -17.29
CA LYS A 443 118.58 5.09 -17.91
C LYS A 443 117.39 6.04 -17.73
N GLU A 444 117.34 6.59 -16.52
CA GLU A 444 117.22 8.03 -16.31
C GLU A 444 118.22 8.82 -17.17
N LYS A 445 117.70 9.80 -17.92
CA LYS A 445 118.31 11.11 -18.26
C LYS A 445 117.19 11.96 -18.90
N VAL A 446 116.55 12.84 -18.14
CA VAL A 446 116.93 14.26 -17.91
C VAL A 446 116.64 15.13 -19.15
N ILE A 447 115.67 16.04 -18.97
CA ILE A 447 115.57 17.46 -19.40
C ILE A 447 114.14 17.87 -18.95
N GLU A 448 114.00 18.41 -17.73
CA GLU A 448 113.86 19.86 -17.44
C GLU A 448 112.67 20.48 -18.20
N GLN A 449 111.54 20.81 -17.55
CA GLN A 449 111.33 22.07 -16.81
C GLN A 449 111.83 23.26 -17.66
N GLU A 450 111.03 24.22 -18.13
CA GLU A 450 110.01 25.00 -17.43
C GLU A 450 109.55 26.14 -18.38
N LYS A 451 108.31 26.65 -18.18
CA LYS A 451 107.88 28.06 -18.35
C LYS A 451 107.83 28.62 -19.80
N GLU A 452 106.87 29.44 -20.21
CA GLU A 452 106.20 30.61 -19.60
C GLU A 452 104.75 30.73 -20.13
N LYS A 453 103.75 31.02 -19.27
CA LYS A 453 103.01 32.31 -19.08
C LYS A 453 102.21 32.80 -20.31
N GLU A 454 100.88 32.94 -20.15
CA GLU A 454 100.11 34.23 -20.14
C GLU A 454 100.14 34.97 -21.49
N GLN A 455 99.09 35.49 -22.09
CA GLN A 455 97.67 35.67 -21.81
C GLN A 455 97.04 36.12 -23.16
N ASP A 456 95.72 36.02 -23.24
CA ASP A 456 94.83 36.78 -24.14
C ASP A 456 94.80 36.46 -25.65
N ASN A 457 93.76 35.68 -25.96
CA ASN A 457 92.78 35.86 -27.05
C ASN A 457 93.09 36.91 -28.14
N ASP A 458 93.09 36.46 -29.40
CA ASP A 458 91.87 36.56 -30.21
C ASP A 458 91.95 35.77 -31.52
N ASN A 459 90.76 35.30 -31.92
CA ASN A 459 90.34 34.86 -33.26
C ASN A 459 90.66 33.42 -33.71
N GLU A 460 89.78 32.53 -33.23
CA GLU A 460 88.77 31.83 -34.04
C GLU A 460 89.11 31.59 -35.53
N ASP A 461 89.76 30.46 -35.82
CA ASP A 461 89.44 29.56 -36.95
C ASP A 461 90.37 28.33 -37.10
N GLN A 462 91.34 28.10 -36.20
CA GLN A 462 92.29 26.97 -36.32
C GLN A 462 92.12 25.79 -35.34
N ILE A 463 91.08 25.79 -34.50
CA ILE A 463 90.79 24.69 -33.54
C ILE A 463 90.03 23.50 -34.19
N PHE A 464 89.50 23.65 -35.41
CA PHE A 464 88.76 22.57 -36.06
C PHE A 464 89.65 21.49 -36.72
N LEU A 465 90.96 21.74 -36.92
CA LEU A 465 91.84 20.84 -37.68
C LEU A 465 92.77 19.93 -36.83
N LEU A 466 92.87 20.16 -35.51
CA LEU A 466 93.78 19.39 -34.62
C LEU A 466 93.09 18.35 -33.72
N LEU A 467 91.76 18.37 -33.59
CA LEU A 467 91.00 17.31 -32.88
C LEU A 467 90.72 16.07 -33.74
N ASN A 468 90.78 16.17 -35.07
CA ASN A 468 90.53 15.04 -35.97
C ASN A 468 91.76 14.14 -36.26
N LYS A 469 92.97 14.52 -35.82
CA LYS A 469 94.18 13.69 -35.98
C LYS A 469 94.49 12.75 -34.80
N LYS A 470 93.90 12.96 -33.60
CA LYS A 470 93.99 11.99 -32.48
C LYS A 470 92.96 10.85 -32.53
N LYS A 471 91.86 10.98 -33.30
CA LYS A 471 90.86 9.91 -33.48
C LYS A 471 91.29 8.79 -34.47
N LYS A 472 92.29 9.02 -35.34
CA LYS A 472 92.71 8.03 -36.34
C LYS A 472 93.84 7.08 -35.92
N LYS A 473 94.56 7.33 -34.81
CA LYS A 473 95.56 6.38 -34.25
C LYS A 473 95.01 5.43 -33.17
N LYS A 474 93.86 5.70 -32.55
CA LYS A 474 93.18 4.74 -31.63
C LYS A 474 92.35 3.66 -32.34
N LYS A 475 92.00 3.84 -33.63
CA LYS A 475 91.20 2.87 -34.41
C LYS A 475 91.99 1.70 -35.03
N LYS A 476 93.33 1.68 -34.95
CA LYS A 476 94.15 0.58 -35.49
C LYS A 476 94.74 -0.39 -34.44
N LYS A 477 94.57 -0.14 -33.13
CA LYS A 477 94.97 -1.07 -32.06
C LYS A 477 93.82 -1.88 -31.44
N LYS A 478 92.56 -1.59 -31.81
CA LYS A 478 91.35 -2.28 -31.31
C LYS A 478 90.85 -3.42 -32.22
N LYS A 479 91.64 -3.83 -33.23
CA LYS A 479 91.24 -4.84 -34.24
C LYS A 479 92.07 -6.14 -34.19
N MET A 480 92.77 -6.42 -33.08
CA MET A 480 93.60 -7.64 -32.97
C MET A 480 93.36 -8.48 -31.70
N PHE A 481 92.39 -8.13 -30.85
CA PHE A 481 91.91 -9.02 -29.79
C PHE A 481 90.39 -9.01 -29.85
N GLY A 482 89.80 -10.14 -30.22
CA GLY A 482 88.35 -10.34 -30.27
C GLY A 482 87.76 -10.17 -28.88
N ILE A 483 86.95 -9.13 -28.73
CA ILE A 483 86.04 -8.91 -27.60
C ILE A 483 84.65 -9.01 -28.22
N ILE A 484 83.86 -9.96 -27.69
CA ILE A 484 82.45 -10.18 -27.99
C ILE A 484 81.70 -8.85 -27.74
N ASP A 485 80.80 -8.47 -28.64
CA ASP A 485 80.09 -7.18 -28.61
C ASP A 485 79.21 -7.09 -27.35
N GLU A 486 79.47 -6.10 -26.48
CA GLU A 486 78.69 -5.85 -25.25
C GLU A 486 77.19 -5.64 -25.56
N ASN A 487 76.85 -5.24 -26.78
CA ASN A 487 75.47 -4.97 -27.17
C ASN A 487 74.63 -6.24 -27.42
N GLU A 488 75.23 -7.37 -27.80
CA GLU A 488 74.47 -8.62 -28.09
C GLU A 488 74.06 -9.37 -26.83
N ILE A 489 74.85 -9.26 -25.75
CA ILE A 489 74.54 -9.87 -24.44
C ILE A 489 73.50 -9.04 -23.69
N ASP A 490 73.53 -7.72 -23.80
CA ASP A 490 72.53 -6.83 -23.21
C ASP A 490 71.16 -6.98 -23.89
N GLU A 491 71.10 -7.17 -25.21
CA GLU A 491 69.83 -7.30 -25.93
C GLU A 491 69.17 -8.67 -25.70
N GLN A 492 69.92 -9.78 -25.67
CA GLN A 492 69.36 -11.10 -25.37
C GLN A 492 68.95 -11.27 -23.89
N ASN A 493 69.73 -10.72 -22.95
CA ASN A 493 69.34 -10.73 -21.54
C ASN A 493 68.16 -9.79 -21.28
N ALA A 494 68.09 -8.63 -21.94
CA ALA A 494 66.93 -7.75 -21.87
C ALA A 494 65.68 -8.43 -22.46
N GLN A 495 65.78 -9.13 -23.58
CA GLN A 495 64.65 -9.85 -24.19
C GLN A 495 64.13 -10.97 -23.26
N GLN A 496 65.02 -11.79 -22.68
CA GLN A 496 64.64 -12.85 -21.75
C GLN A 496 64.10 -12.32 -20.42
N THR A 497 64.60 -11.16 -19.95
CA THR A 497 64.09 -10.51 -18.74
C THR A 497 62.74 -9.85 -18.98
N ILE A 498 62.50 -9.28 -20.18
CA ILE A 498 61.19 -8.76 -20.60
C ILE A 498 60.19 -9.90 -20.78
N GLU A 499 60.60 -11.04 -21.33
CA GLU A 499 59.74 -12.21 -21.50
C GLU A 499 59.41 -12.87 -20.15
N ALA A 500 60.39 -12.96 -19.22
CA ALA A 500 60.16 -13.38 -17.85
C ALA A 500 59.29 -12.38 -17.05
N ALA A 501 59.45 -11.07 -17.25
CA ALA A 501 58.61 -10.04 -16.66
C ALA A 501 57.18 -10.07 -17.21
N ASN A 502 57.00 -10.37 -18.50
CA ASN A 502 55.68 -10.56 -19.11
C ASN A 502 54.99 -11.84 -18.59
N ILE A 503 55.75 -12.92 -18.36
CA ILE A 503 55.21 -14.15 -17.75
C ILE A 503 54.86 -13.93 -16.27
N ILE A 504 55.63 -13.14 -15.52
CA ILE A 504 55.31 -12.76 -14.13
C ILE A 504 54.11 -11.78 -14.10
N MET A 505 53.94 -10.92 -15.10
CA MET A 505 52.75 -10.07 -15.26
C MET A 505 51.51 -10.90 -15.59
N ASP A 506 51.59 -11.90 -16.49
CA ASP A 506 50.48 -12.81 -16.81
C ASP A 506 50.10 -13.71 -15.62
N MET A 507 51.06 -14.15 -14.80
CA MET A 507 50.78 -14.92 -13.57
C MET A 507 50.19 -14.06 -12.43
N ASN A 508 50.45 -12.74 -12.43
CA ASN A 508 49.88 -11.80 -11.47
C ASN A 508 48.54 -11.22 -11.91
N ASP A 509 48.16 -11.28 -13.19
CA ASP A 509 46.83 -10.88 -13.64
C ASP A 509 45.73 -11.76 -12.99
N ASP A 510 46.00 -13.04 -12.75
CA ASP A 510 45.10 -13.92 -11.99
C ASP A 510 45.02 -13.56 -10.49
N VAL A 511 46.07 -12.97 -9.92
CA VAL A 511 46.10 -12.49 -8.52
C VAL A 511 45.41 -11.13 -8.39
N ILE A 512 45.52 -10.26 -9.40
CA ILE A 512 44.91 -8.91 -9.43
C ILE A 512 43.38 -8.98 -9.57
N ILE A 513 42.83 -9.99 -10.27
CA ILE A 513 41.38 -10.22 -10.35
C ILE A 513 40.80 -10.62 -8.98
N SER A 514 41.61 -11.23 -8.09
CA SER A 514 41.13 -11.73 -6.80
C SER A 514 41.05 -10.69 -5.68
N ASN A 515 41.81 -9.57 -5.76
CA ASN A 515 41.92 -8.58 -4.68
C ASN A 515 40.97 -7.37 -4.80
N THR A 516 40.22 -7.24 -5.90
CA THR A 516 39.09 -6.31 -5.95
C THR A 516 37.83 -7.10 -5.64
N ASN A 517 37.18 -6.84 -4.50
CA ASN A 517 35.85 -7.37 -4.22
C ASN A 517 34.81 -6.72 -5.18
N GLU A 518 34.75 -7.24 -6.41
CA GLU A 518 34.18 -6.61 -7.61
C GLU A 518 32.68 -6.27 -7.63
N PRO A 519 31.81 -6.75 -6.72
CA PRO A 519 30.44 -6.22 -6.57
C PRO A 519 30.23 -5.39 -5.30
N SER A 520 31.15 -5.44 -4.33
CA SER A 520 30.85 -5.03 -2.96
C SER A 520 30.98 -3.53 -2.72
N SER A 521 31.98 -2.86 -3.32
CA SER A 521 32.23 -1.43 -3.13
C SER A 521 31.18 -0.56 -3.80
N ILE A 522 30.73 -0.92 -5.01
CA ILE A 522 29.63 -0.24 -5.72
C ILE A 522 28.35 -0.25 -4.86
N ASN A 523 28.04 -1.42 -4.33
CA ASN A 523 26.90 -1.64 -3.45
C ASN A 523 26.99 -0.90 -2.11
N GLN A 524 28.20 -0.74 -1.57
CA GLN A 524 28.45 0.00 -0.33
C GLN A 524 28.35 1.52 -0.54
N SER A 525 28.71 2.00 -1.73
CA SER A 525 28.48 3.40 -2.14
C SER A 525 27.00 3.69 -2.42
N LEU A 526 26.26 2.74 -2.99
CA LEU A 526 24.80 2.84 -3.20
C LEU A 526 24.00 2.91 -1.88
N LEU A 527 24.51 2.25 -0.81
CA LEU A 527 23.93 2.26 0.54
C LEU A 527 24.03 3.61 1.28
N ASN A 528 24.83 4.56 0.78
CA ASN A 528 25.09 5.82 1.48
C ASN A 528 24.33 7.03 0.89
N VAL A 529 23.41 6.82 -0.06
CA VAL A 529 22.81 7.94 -0.81
C VAL A 529 21.32 8.10 -0.53
N SER A 530 20.95 9.23 0.07
CA SER A 530 19.57 9.65 0.41
C SER A 530 18.46 9.52 -0.66
N PRO A 531 18.71 9.63 -1.99
CA PRO A 531 17.67 9.56 -3.02
C PRO A 531 16.99 8.20 -3.20
N THR A 532 17.67 7.10 -2.89
CA THR A 532 17.10 5.73 -2.99
C THR A 532 16.10 5.46 -1.89
N THR A 533 16.40 5.90 -0.68
CA THR A 533 15.53 5.85 0.49
C THR A 533 14.25 6.64 0.25
N GLU A 534 14.32 7.86 -0.29
CA GLU A 534 13.17 8.72 -0.62
C GLU A 534 12.21 8.06 -1.63
N PHE A 535 12.76 7.38 -2.63
CA PHE A 535 11.97 6.69 -3.65
C PHE A 535 11.22 5.47 -3.07
N VAL A 536 11.91 4.61 -2.32
CA VAL A 536 11.26 3.45 -1.67
C VAL A 536 10.21 3.91 -0.66
N GLU A 537 10.49 4.93 0.14
CA GLU A 537 9.53 5.55 1.06
C GLU A 537 8.27 6.06 0.36
N SER A 538 8.42 6.65 -0.82
CA SER A 538 7.27 7.10 -1.63
C SER A 538 6.37 5.94 -2.06
N ILE A 539 6.96 4.80 -2.48
CA ILE A 539 6.20 3.59 -2.84
C ILE A 539 5.44 3.04 -1.63
N LEU A 540 6.12 2.93 -0.49
CA LEU A 540 5.53 2.45 0.76
C LEU A 540 4.38 3.37 1.20
N SER A 541 4.60 4.68 1.24
CA SER A 541 3.60 5.69 1.62
C SER A 541 2.33 5.61 0.77
N ILE A 542 2.46 5.42 -0.55
CA ILE A 542 1.31 5.24 -1.45
C ILE A 542 0.52 3.98 -1.08
N HIS A 543 1.20 2.85 -0.85
CA HIS A 543 0.54 1.61 -0.45
C HIS A 543 -0.23 1.77 0.87
N LYS A 544 0.39 2.42 1.86
CA LYS A 544 -0.25 2.71 3.16
C LYS A 544 -1.43 3.66 3.04
N GLN A 545 -1.30 4.72 2.25
CA GLN A 545 -2.40 5.67 2.00
C GLN A 545 -3.64 4.96 1.44
N PHE A 546 -3.48 4.18 0.37
CA PHE A 546 -4.61 3.49 -0.26
C PHE A 546 -5.16 2.33 0.58
N THR A 547 -4.31 1.58 1.29
CA THR A 547 -4.76 0.52 2.20
C THR A 547 -5.54 1.07 3.40
N THR A 548 -5.10 2.21 3.94
CA THR A 548 -5.80 2.92 5.01
C THR A 548 -7.16 3.42 4.53
N MET A 549 -7.21 4.01 3.33
CA MET A 549 -8.44 4.45 2.68
C MET A 549 -9.42 3.28 2.47
N CYS A 550 -8.95 2.13 1.98
CA CYS A 550 -9.77 0.93 1.85
C CYS A 550 -10.31 0.40 3.17
N THR A 551 -9.54 0.52 4.25
CA THR A 551 -9.96 0.08 5.57
C THR A 551 -11.03 1.00 6.15
N ILE A 552 -10.84 2.32 6.06
CA ILE A 552 -11.73 3.31 6.68
C ILE A 552 -12.97 3.59 5.83
N ALA A 553 -12.79 3.97 4.56
CA ALA A 553 -13.90 4.41 3.71
C ALA A 553 -14.64 3.24 3.06
N PHE A 554 -13.93 2.19 2.66
CA PHE A 554 -14.50 1.06 1.91
C PHE A 554 -14.71 -0.20 2.73
N GLN A 555 -14.56 -0.16 4.06
CA GLN A 555 -14.83 -1.29 4.96
C GLN A 555 -14.13 -2.60 4.55
N ARG A 556 -12.91 -2.52 4.01
CA ARG A 556 -12.11 -3.65 3.49
C ARG A 556 -12.78 -4.41 2.31
N HIS A 557 -13.59 -3.72 1.52
CA HIS A 557 -14.28 -4.31 0.37
C HIS A 557 -13.30 -4.96 -0.63
N SER A 558 -13.62 -6.19 -1.06
CA SER A 558 -12.71 -7.05 -1.84
C SER A 558 -12.30 -6.44 -3.18
N LEU A 559 -13.22 -5.77 -3.89
CA LEU A 559 -12.93 -5.13 -5.18
C LEU A 559 -11.87 -4.03 -5.07
N PHE A 560 -11.87 -3.23 -4.01
CA PHE A 560 -10.87 -2.16 -3.84
C PHE A 560 -9.52 -2.72 -3.41
N ASN A 561 -9.48 -3.77 -2.57
CA ASN A 561 -8.24 -4.49 -2.27
C ASN A 561 -7.66 -5.16 -3.51
N GLN A 562 -8.52 -5.73 -4.37
CA GLN A 562 -8.10 -6.28 -5.65
C GLN A 562 -7.60 -5.18 -6.60
N ALA A 563 -8.24 -4.02 -6.63
CA ALA A 563 -7.78 -2.86 -7.40
C ALA A 563 -6.37 -2.41 -6.98
N ILE A 564 -6.09 -2.31 -5.67
CA ILE A 564 -4.73 -2.02 -5.16
C ILE A 564 -3.77 -3.10 -5.65
N LYS A 565 -4.07 -4.38 -5.39
CA LYS A 565 -3.19 -5.49 -5.77
C LYS A 565 -2.88 -5.49 -7.26
N THR A 566 -3.90 -5.36 -8.11
CA THR A 566 -3.74 -5.35 -9.57
C THR A 566 -2.95 -4.14 -10.03
N ALA A 567 -3.20 -2.94 -9.51
CA ALA A 567 -2.44 -1.75 -9.87
C ALA A 567 -0.96 -1.86 -9.47
N PHE A 568 -0.67 -2.27 -8.23
CA PHE A 568 0.70 -2.44 -7.73
C PHE A 568 1.48 -3.50 -8.50
N VAL A 569 0.87 -4.66 -8.77
CA VAL A 569 1.48 -5.70 -9.60
C VAL A 569 1.76 -5.18 -11.01
N GLU A 570 0.89 -4.34 -11.56
CA GLU A 570 1.07 -3.81 -12.91
C GLU A 570 2.21 -2.79 -12.99
N PHE A 571 2.23 -1.74 -12.15
CA PHE A 571 3.25 -0.69 -12.30
C PHE A 571 4.63 -1.08 -11.76
N LEU A 572 4.74 -1.94 -10.74
CA LEU A 572 6.03 -2.36 -10.20
C LEU A 572 6.77 -3.32 -11.12
N ASN A 573 6.03 -4.09 -11.93
CA ASN A 573 6.60 -5.10 -12.83
C ASN A 573 6.57 -4.69 -14.30
N ARG A 574 6.05 -3.50 -14.62
CA ARG A 574 6.04 -3.01 -16.00
C ARG A 574 7.47 -2.77 -16.47
N PRO A 575 7.87 -3.28 -17.66
CA PRO A 575 9.16 -2.93 -18.23
C PRO A 575 9.26 -1.41 -18.39
N TYR A 576 10.46 -0.89 -18.19
CA TYR A 576 10.71 0.55 -18.30
C TYR A 576 10.29 1.07 -19.67
N THR A 577 9.48 2.12 -19.70
CA THR A 577 9.07 2.81 -20.93
C THR A 577 9.44 4.28 -20.85
N MET A 578 10.18 4.76 -21.85
CA MET A 578 10.58 6.17 -21.97
C MET A 578 9.34 7.11 -22.03
N PRO A 579 9.33 8.25 -21.31
CA PRO A 579 8.19 9.17 -21.33
C PRO A 579 8.08 9.90 -22.67
N GLN A 580 7.04 9.66 -23.48
CA GLN A 580 6.81 10.38 -24.74
C GLN A 580 5.78 11.52 -24.55
N GLY A 581 6.16 12.81 -24.65
CA GLY A 581 5.20 13.92 -24.56
C GLY A 581 5.75 15.31 -24.17
N GLN A 582 4.87 16.32 -24.07
CA GLN A 582 5.17 17.75 -23.82
C GLN A 582 5.61 18.06 -22.37
N ASN A 583 6.74 17.50 -21.90
CA ASN A 583 7.48 18.00 -20.73
C ASN A 583 8.92 17.44 -20.74
N LEU A 584 9.58 17.52 -21.90
CA LEU A 584 10.90 16.93 -22.17
C LEU A 584 12.05 17.67 -21.48
N SER A 585 11.84 18.89 -20.99
CA SER A 585 12.89 19.71 -20.35
C SER A 585 13.37 19.13 -19.01
N GLN A 586 12.48 18.53 -18.21
CA GLN A 586 12.82 17.83 -16.96
C GLN A 586 13.62 16.54 -17.20
N TYR A 587 13.43 15.91 -18.36
CA TYR A 587 14.07 14.64 -18.75
C TYR A 587 15.19 14.84 -19.79
N SER A 588 15.66 16.08 -19.97
CA SER A 588 16.64 16.45 -21.00
C SER A 588 17.90 15.59 -20.98
N TYR A 589 18.34 15.12 -19.80
CA TYR A 589 19.54 14.30 -19.67
C TYR A 589 19.39 12.87 -20.23
N VAL A 590 18.17 12.29 -20.21
CA VAL A 590 17.91 10.94 -20.75
C VAL A 590 17.78 10.97 -22.27
N TYR A 591 17.25 12.07 -22.82
CA TYR A 591 17.20 12.30 -24.27
C TYR A 591 18.55 12.69 -24.87
N ASN A 592 19.47 13.21 -24.06
CA ASN A 592 20.85 13.51 -24.46
C ASN A 592 21.80 12.30 -24.31
N ALA A 593 21.34 11.18 -23.75
CA ALA A 593 22.12 9.94 -23.69
C ALA A 593 22.18 9.28 -25.08
N ASN A 594 23.33 8.68 -25.42
CA ASN A 594 23.54 8.01 -26.72
C ASN A 594 22.42 6.98 -27.00
N GLN A 595 22.09 6.73 -28.28
CA GLN A 595 21.06 5.76 -28.70
C GLN A 595 21.22 4.37 -28.03
N SER A 596 22.46 3.94 -27.77
CA SER A 596 22.79 2.72 -27.04
C SER A 596 22.26 2.71 -25.61
N HIS A 597 22.29 3.86 -24.92
CA HIS A 597 21.84 4.01 -23.54
C HIS A 597 20.31 3.97 -23.42
N GLN A 598 19.59 4.49 -24.40
CA GLN A 598 18.13 4.40 -24.46
C GLN A 598 17.67 2.94 -24.66
N GLN A 599 18.40 2.17 -25.48
CA GLN A 599 18.13 0.75 -25.70
C GLN A 599 18.45 -0.13 -24.48
N GLU A 600 19.52 0.17 -23.73
CA GLU A 600 19.84 -0.53 -22.47
C GLU A 600 18.77 -0.30 -21.40
N LEU A 601 18.28 0.94 -21.23
CA LEU A 601 17.27 1.28 -20.23
C LEU A 601 15.92 0.56 -20.49
N GLU A 602 15.54 0.35 -21.75
CA GLU A 602 14.33 -0.39 -22.13
C GLU A 602 14.39 -1.91 -21.84
N GLN A 603 15.59 -2.47 -21.64
CA GLN A 603 15.79 -3.88 -21.30
C GLN A 603 15.86 -4.15 -19.79
N ILE A 604 15.93 -3.10 -18.95
CA ILE A 604 16.03 -3.27 -17.50
C ILE A 604 14.67 -3.70 -16.93
N SER A 605 14.65 -4.88 -16.29
CA SER A 605 13.48 -5.31 -15.53
C SER A 605 13.29 -4.41 -14.31
N SER A 606 12.24 -3.60 -14.33
CA SER A 606 11.83 -2.76 -13.18
C SER A 606 11.63 -3.60 -11.93
N SER A 607 11.09 -4.82 -12.08
CA SER A 607 10.87 -5.76 -10.99
C SER A 607 12.17 -6.15 -10.26
N GLN A 608 13.26 -6.43 -10.99
CA GLN A 608 14.58 -6.71 -10.39
C GLN A 608 15.10 -5.51 -9.61
N GLN A 609 15.00 -4.31 -10.19
CA GLN A 609 15.51 -3.09 -9.57
C GLN A 609 14.75 -2.75 -8.29
N ILE A 610 13.42 -2.90 -8.29
CA ILE A 610 12.60 -2.69 -7.08
C ILE A 610 12.91 -3.75 -6.02
N ALA A 611 13.07 -5.01 -6.39
CA ALA A 611 13.47 -6.07 -5.47
C ALA A 611 14.82 -5.78 -4.80
N GLU A 612 15.81 -5.32 -5.58
CA GLU A 612 17.13 -4.92 -5.07
C GLU A 612 17.04 -3.70 -4.14
N LEU A 613 16.29 -2.66 -4.54
CA LEU A 613 16.08 -1.45 -3.75
C LEU A 613 15.39 -1.72 -2.41
N LEU A 614 14.37 -2.58 -2.39
CA LEU A 614 13.70 -2.98 -1.14
C LEU A 614 14.68 -3.70 -0.20
N ALA A 615 15.58 -4.53 -0.71
CA ALA A 615 16.59 -5.21 0.10
C ALA A 615 17.63 -4.23 0.68
N LEU A 616 18.08 -3.26 -0.13
CA LEU A 616 19.00 -2.19 0.31
C LEU A 616 18.36 -1.31 1.38
N TYR A 617 17.12 -0.88 1.14
CA TYR A 617 16.36 -0.05 2.09
C TYR A 617 16.11 -0.80 3.42
N THR A 618 15.84 -2.11 3.35
CA THR A 618 15.76 -2.95 4.56
C THR A 618 17.09 -2.94 5.32
N ASP A 619 18.23 -3.07 4.66
CA ASP A 619 19.55 -3.01 5.30
C ASP A 619 19.84 -1.63 5.93
N GLU A 620 19.42 -0.54 5.28
CA GLU A 620 19.50 0.81 5.86
C GLU A 620 18.69 0.92 7.16
N ILE A 621 17.46 0.41 7.18
CA ILE A 621 16.63 0.38 8.40
C ILE A 621 17.35 -0.43 9.49
N MET A 622 17.87 -1.61 9.16
CA MET A 622 18.56 -2.50 10.12
C MET A 622 19.83 -1.89 10.71
N LYS A 623 20.51 -0.99 9.98
CA LYS A 623 21.70 -0.26 10.46
C LYS A 623 21.38 1.06 11.14
N SER A 624 20.16 1.57 10.97
CA SER A 624 19.73 2.85 11.53
C SER A 624 19.51 2.76 13.05
N LYS A 625 19.42 3.92 13.70
CA LYS A 625 19.01 4.00 15.12
C LYS A 625 17.59 3.45 15.35
N MET A 626 16.77 3.33 14.31
CA MET A 626 15.41 2.79 14.46
C MET A 626 15.43 1.31 14.82
N ALA A 627 16.41 0.53 14.35
CA ALA A 627 16.57 -0.87 14.72
C ALA A 627 17.10 -1.07 16.15
N GLN A 628 17.36 0.01 16.92
CA GLN A 628 17.76 -0.08 18.33
C GLN A 628 16.59 -0.38 19.28
N PHE A 629 15.34 -0.32 18.80
CA PHE A 629 14.15 -0.72 19.55
C PHE A 629 13.19 -1.46 18.62
N VAL A 630 12.80 -2.69 18.97
CA VAL A 630 11.78 -3.44 18.23
C VAL A 630 10.38 -2.99 18.69
N ASP A 631 10.04 -1.75 18.35
CA ASP A 631 8.72 -1.18 18.62
C ASP A 631 7.70 -1.52 17.53
N ASP A 632 6.45 -1.11 17.75
CA ASP A 632 5.37 -1.35 16.77
C ASP A 632 5.57 -0.53 15.48
N VAL A 633 6.31 0.59 15.52
CA VAL A 633 6.59 1.41 14.35
C VAL A 633 7.52 0.68 13.39
N VAL A 634 8.58 0.06 13.90
CA VAL A 634 9.51 -0.75 13.11
C VAL A 634 8.81 -1.97 12.54
N LYS A 635 7.98 -2.66 13.33
CA LYS A 635 7.19 -3.82 12.85
C LYS A 635 6.20 -3.42 11.76
N ASP A 636 5.51 -2.28 11.91
CA ASP A 636 4.61 -1.76 10.89
C ASP A 636 5.38 -1.46 9.60
N LYS A 637 6.58 -0.89 9.71
CA LYS A 637 7.43 -0.62 8.54
C LYS A 637 7.89 -1.90 7.85
N MET A 638 8.27 -2.91 8.61
CA MET A 638 8.60 -4.24 8.11
C MET A 638 7.42 -4.88 7.37
N ASN A 639 6.23 -4.85 7.97
CA ASN A 639 5.02 -5.38 7.36
C ASN A 639 4.67 -4.64 6.06
N GLU A 640 4.91 -3.34 6.00
CA GLU A 640 4.73 -2.52 4.80
C GLU A 640 5.69 -2.93 3.67
N ILE A 641 6.97 -3.14 3.98
CA ILE A 641 7.97 -3.64 3.02
C ILE A 641 7.56 -5.01 2.48
N VAL A 642 7.18 -5.94 3.36
CA VAL A 642 6.76 -7.28 2.97
C VAL A 642 5.48 -7.24 2.13
N ALA A 643 4.54 -6.35 2.46
CA ALA A 643 3.31 -6.16 1.69
C ALA A 643 3.61 -5.67 0.26
N VAL A 644 4.47 -4.65 0.10
CA VAL A 644 4.87 -4.16 -1.23
C VAL A 644 5.66 -5.22 -2.00
N LEU A 645 6.57 -5.93 -1.33
CA LEU A 645 7.34 -7.03 -1.94
C LEU A 645 6.42 -8.14 -2.48
N SER A 646 5.25 -8.35 -1.87
CA SER A 646 4.27 -9.34 -2.35
C SER A 646 3.80 -9.07 -3.80
N PHE A 647 3.83 -7.82 -4.24
CA PHE A 647 3.44 -7.39 -5.59
C PHE A 647 4.56 -7.50 -6.62
N VAL A 648 5.82 -7.66 -6.22
CA VAL A 648 6.97 -7.77 -7.12
C VAL A 648 7.11 -9.19 -7.69
N HIS A 649 7.44 -9.37 -8.97
CA HIS A 649 7.57 -10.69 -9.58
C HIS A 649 8.88 -11.41 -9.19
N GLU A 650 10.03 -10.73 -9.30
CA GLU A 650 11.36 -11.32 -9.05
C GLU A 650 11.78 -11.20 -7.58
N LYS A 651 10.98 -11.81 -6.69
CA LYS A 651 11.22 -11.80 -5.24
C LYS A 651 12.47 -12.57 -4.82
N ASP A 652 12.93 -13.49 -5.66
CA ASP A 652 14.18 -14.23 -5.51
C ASP A 652 15.41 -13.32 -5.57
N VAL A 653 15.36 -12.24 -6.36
CA VAL A 653 16.39 -11.20 -6.38
C VAL A 653 16.46 -10.49 -5.02
N PHE A 654 15.32 -10.12 -4.45
CA PHE A 654 15.27 -9.58 -3.08
C PHE A 654 15.87 -10.57 -2.09
N ASN A 655 15.45 -11.84 -2.14
CA ASN A 655 15.89 -12.84 -1.16
C ASN A 655 17.40 -13.08 -1.22
N SER A 656 17.96 -13.22 -2.43
CA SER A 656 19.39 -13.36 -2.67
C SER A 656 20.16 -12.15 -2.15
N ARG A 657 19.67 -10.94 -2.46
CA ARG A 657 20.31 -9.69 -2.05
C ARG A 657 20.25 -9.47 -0.54
N TYR A 658 19.09 -9.66 0.06
CA TYR A 658 18.88 -9.57 1.50
C TYR A 658 19.73 -10.60 2.25
N GLY A 659 19.77 -11.86 1.79
CA GLY A 659 20.61 -12.90 2.36
C GLY A 659 22.11 -12.55 2.31
N TYR A 660 22.57 -11.94 1.22
CA TYR A 660 23.94 -11.42 1.15
C TYR A 660 24.21 -10.31 2.19
N LEU A 661 23.33 -9.31 2.29
CA LEU A 661 23.48 -8.22 3.26
C LEU A 661 23.42 -8.72 4.71
N LEU A 662 22.52 -9.67 4.99
CA LEU A 662 22.43 -10.36 6.27
C LEU A 662 23.73 -11.08 6.61
N SER A 663 24.27 -11.88 5.68
CA SER A 663 25.54 -12.60 5.90
C SER A 663 26.68 -11.66 6.31
N LYS A 664 26.78 -10.47 5.69
CA LYS A 664 27.75 -9.45 6.08
C LYS A 664 27.53 -8.95 7.50
N ARG A 665 26.30 -8.57 7.85
CA ARG A 665 25.99 -8.08 9.21
C ARG A 665 26.31 -9.12 10.29
N LEU A 666 26.01 -10.40 10.04
CA LEU A 666 26.31 -11.49 11.00
C LEU A 666 27.81 -11.73 11.16
N LEU A 667 28.55 -11.78 10.04
CA LEU A 667 30.00 -11.99 10.09
C LEU A 667 30.73 -10.79 10.71
N ASP A 668 30.33 -9.57 10.36
CA ASP A 668 30.90 -8.35 10.95
C ASP A 668 30.57 -8.25 12.44
N ALA A 669 29.36 -8.63 12.89
CA ALA A 669 28.99 -8.66 14.30
C ALA A 669 29.83 -9.67 15.11
N GLY A 670 30.18 -10.82 14.52
CA GLY A 670 31.03 -11.84 15.14
C GLY A 670 32.45 -11.34 15.44
N THR A 671 32.98 -10.38 14.67
CA THR A 671 34.31 -9.79 14.90
C THR A 671 34.38 -8.91 16.16
N GLY A 672 33.24 -8.46 16.69
CA GLY A 672 33.17 -7.64 17.90
C GLY A 672 33.09 -8.41 19.22
N MET A 673 32.75 -9.70 19.18
CA MET A 673 32.49 -10.53 20.37
C MET A 673 33.71 -11.31 20.86
N GLY A 674 34.76 -11.44 20.05
CA GLY A 674 35.99 -12.16 20.41
C GLY A 674 37.16 -11.22 20.70
N ASN A 675 37.35 -10.84 21.96
CA ASN A 675 38.69 -10.61 22.53
C ASN A 675 39.52 -9.36 22.16
N ILE A 676 38.92 -8.20 21.90
CA ILE A 676 39.65 -6.91 22.07
C ILE A 676 39.69 -6.48 23.56
N GLN A 677 39.23 -7.34 24.47
CA GLN A 677 39.30 -7.06 25.92
C GLN A 677 40.67 -7.37 26.55
N SER A 678 41.60 -8.07 25.87
CA SER A 678 42.84 -8.57 26.49
C SER A 678 44.14 -7.83 26.13
N ILE A 679 44.14 -6.94 25.12
CA ILE A 679 45.41 -6.35 24.60
C ILE A 679 45.70 -4.93 25.12
N VAL A 680 44.77 -4.29 25.84
CA VAL A 680 45.05 -3.01 26.51
C VAL A 680 45.52 -3.28 27.94
N PRO A 681 46.81 -3.09 28.28
CA PRO A 681 47.23 -3.16 29.68
C PRO A 681 46.49 -2.07 30.44
N ASN A 682 45.73 -2.53 31.43
CA ASN A 682 44.91 -1.79 32.37
C ASN A 682 45.61 -0.49 32.80
N THR A 683 45.25 0.62 32.19
CA THR A 683 45.64 1.96 32.63
C THR A 683 44.38 2.77 32.80
N ASN A 684 43.97 2.84 34.07
CA ASN A 684 42.99 3.75 34.67
C ASN A 684 41.52 3.53 34.30
N ASN A 685 40.81 2.96 35.28
CA ASN A 685 39.36 3.11 35.51
C ASN A 685 38.93 4.57 35.26
N ASP A 686 38.01 4.78 34.31
CA ASP A 686 36.94 5.79 34.35
C ASP A 686 36.03 5.79 33.08
N ASN A 687 35.78 4.64 32.44
CA ASN A 687 34.82 4.55 31.33
C ASN A 687 34.04 3.23 31.33
N ILE A 688 33.07 3.11 32.24
CA ILE A 688 32.13 1.97 32.32
C ILE A 688 30.74 2.21 31.66
N PRO A 689 30.30 3.41 31.19
CA PRO A 689 28.97 3.51 30.54
C PRO A 689 28.87 2.98 29.10
N GLN A 690 29.96 2.95 28.32
CA GLN A 690 29.89 2.64 26.88
C GLN A 690 29.85 1.13 26.56
N GLN A 691 30.39 0.29 27.46
CA GLN A 691 30.58 -1.15 27.21
C GLN A 691 29.30 -1.99 27.38
N GLN A 692 28.40 -1.60 28.29
CA GLN A 692 27.07 -2.23 28.41
C GLN A 692 26.10 -1.80 27.31
N GLN A 693 26.23 -0.58 26.78
CA GLN A 693 25.36 -0.08 25.71
C GLN A 693 25.59 -0.81 24.38
N GLN A 694 26.84 -1.13 24.06
CA GLN A 694 27.18 -1.79 22.79
C GLN A 694 26.66 -3.24 22.74
N SER A 695 26.82 -4.01 23.83
CA SER A 695 26.31 -5.38 23.95
C SER A 695 24.78 -5.44 23.96
N GLN A 696 24.10 -4.48 24.60
CA GLN A 696 22.64 -4.35 24.52
C GLN A 696 22.16 -3.99 23.11
N GLN A 697 22.87 -3.12 22.38
CA GLN A 697 22.51 -2.71 21.03
C GLN A 697 22.50 -3.88 20.02
N TYR A 698 23.46 -4.81 20.13
CA TYR A 698 23.51 -5.98 19.24
C TYR A 698 22.37 -6.98 19.49
N LEU A 699 21.98 -7.19 20.76
CA LEU A 699 20.85 -8.06 21.11
C LEU A 699 19.53 -7.54 20.51
N VAL A 700 19.31 -6.22 20.54
CA VAL A 700 18.08 -5.64 19.97
C VAL A 700 18.07 -5.71 18.44
N GLN A 701 19.23 -5.56 17.80
CA GLN A 701 19.35 -5.73 16.34
C GLN A 701 19.07 -7.18 15.91
N GLU A 702 19.47 -8.18 16.72
CA GLU A 702 19.14 -9.59 16.50
C GLU A 702 17.63 -9.87 16.59
N GLU A 703 16.96 -9.31 17.59
CA GLU A 703 15.49 -9.42 17.75
C GLU A 703 14.75 -8.78 16.57
N CYS A 704 15.22 -7.61 16.14
CA CYS A 704 14.68 -6.88 14.99
C CYS A 704 14.74 -7.74 13.72
N GLU A 705 15.89 -8.38 13.50
CA GLU A 705 16.09 -9.21 12.33
C GLU A 705 15.27 -10.50 12.35
N LYS A 706 15.17 -11.16 13.52
CA LYS A 706 14.26 -12.30 13.72
C LYS A 706 12.81 -11.93 13.45
N ALA A 707 12.37 -10.75 13.88
CA ALA A 707 11.02 -10.27 13.62
C ALA A 707 10.75 -10.07 12.11
N PHE A 708 11.71 -9.52 11.38
CA PHE A 708 11.58 -9.35 9.92
C PHE A 708 11.54 -10.68 9.17
N ILE A 709 12.42 -11.63 9.53
CA ILE A 709 12.40 -12.98 8.95
C ILE A 709 11.06 -13.67 9.23
N LEU A 710 10.51 -13.49 10.43
CA LEU A 710 9.18 -14.02 10.75
C LEU A 710 8.09 -13.41 9.87
N ALA A 711 8.12 -12.10 9.62
CA ALA A 711 7.17 -11.44 8.71
C ALA A 711 7.28 -11.99 7.27
N LEU A 712 8.50 -12.16 6.77
CA LEU A 712 8.77 -12.79 5.47
C LEU A 712 8.22 -14.22 5.42
N LYS A 713 8.42 -15.01 6.48
CA LYS A 713 7.95 -16.38 6.59
C LYS A 713 6.43 -16.48 6.57
N GLN A 714 5.73 -15.57 7.26
CA GLN A 714 4.27 -15.53 7.27
C GLN A 714 3.68 -15.26 5.88
N GLN A 715 4.36 -14.44 5.06
CA GLN A 715 3.86 -14.04 3.74
C GLN A 715 4.32 -14.95 2.59
N PHE A 716 5.57 -15.45 2.63
CA PHE A 716 6.18 -16.23 1.54
C PHE A 716 6.47 -17.69 1.88
N GLY A 717 6.29 -18.10 3.14
CA GLY A 717 6.48 -19.46 3.60
C GLY A 717 7.94 -19.84 3.90
N HIS A 718 8.11 -21.06 4.42
CA HIS A 718 9.38 -21.57 4.94
C HIS A 718 10.51 -21.67 3.91
N GLN A 719 10.19 -21.99 2.65
CA GLN A 719 11.21 -22.17 1.61
C GLN A 719 11.91 -20.85 1.26
N PHE A 720 11.20 -19.73 1.39
CA PHE A 720 11.74 -18.41 1.13
C PHE A 720 12.77 -18.00 2.20
N THR A 721 12.49 -18.27 3.47
CA THR A 721 13.32 -17.85 4.62
C THR A 721 14.37 -18.88 5.04
N ALA A 722 14.38 -20.09 4.47
CA ALA A 722 15.23 -21.20 4.91
C ALA A 722 16.73 -20.85 5.00
N SER A 723 17.26 -20.11 4.04
CA SER A 723 18.66 -19.66 4.04
C SER A 723 18.94 -18.69 5.18
N ALA A 724 18.11 -17.66 5.37
CA ALA A 724 18.27 -16.68 6.45
C ALA A 724 18.09 -17.31 7.84
N GLU A 725 17.10 -18.18 8.02
CA GLU A 725 16.91 -18.95 9.27
C GLU A 725 18.12 -19.85 9.56
N GLY A 726 18.67 -20.48 8.53
CA GLY A 726 19.89 -21.29 8.63
C GLY A 726 21.12 -20.47 9.02
N MET A 727 21.31 -19.27 8.47
CA MET A 727 22.40 -18.37 8.88
C MET A 727 22.32 -18.00 10.37
N PHE A 728 21.12 -17.72 10.89
CA PHE A 728 20.94 -17.45 12.33
C PHE A 728 21.23 -18.66 13.21
N MET A 729 20.82 -19.84 12.75
CA MET A 729 21.10 -21.08 13.45
C MET A 729 22.62 -21.31 13.55
N ASP A 730 23.35 -21.18 12.44
CA ASP A 730 24.81 -21.28 12.42
C ASP A 730 25.48 -20.22 13.31
N TYR A 731 25.00 -18.98 13.26
CA TYR A 731 25.50 -17.88 14.11
C TYR A 731 25.34 -18.20 15.60
N SER A 732 24.17 -18.68 16.02
CA SER A 732 23.91 -19.05 17.42
C SER A 732 24.74 -20.24 17.89
N GLN A 733 24.92 -21.26 17.04
CA GLN A 733 25.73 -22.44 17.34
C GLN A 733 27.24 -22.13 17.34
N GLY A 734 27.67 -21.04 16.70
CA GLY A 734 29.06 -20.61 16.67
C GLY A 734 29.64 -20.37 18.07
N ALA A 735 28.86 -19.77 18.98
CA ALA A 735 29.30 -19.50 20.35
C ALA A 735 29.53 -20.78 21.17
N ASP A 736 28.62 -21.76 21.02
CA ASP A 736 28.75 -23.07 21.66
C ASP A 736 29.97 -23.82 21.13
N MET A 737 30.21 -23.75 19.82
CA MET A 737 31.38 -24.38 19.20
C MET A 737 32.69 -23.75 19.67
N GLN A 738 32.75 -22.42 19.74
CA GLN A 738 33.90 -21.69 20.26
C GLN A 738 34.19 -22.07 21.72
N SER A 739 33.16 -22.16 22.56
CA SER A 739 33.30 -22.57 23.97
C SER A 739 33.87 -23.99 24.11
N ARG A 740 33.41 -24.93 23.26
CA ARG A 740 33.93 -26.29 23.22
C ARG A 740 35.39 -26.35 22.74
N PHE A 741 35.78 -25.46 21.84
CA PHE A 741 37.17 -25.37 21.38
C PHE A 741 38.08 -24.86 22.50
N GLU A 742 37.65 -23.84 23.24
CA GLU A 742 38.39 -23.31 24.40
C GLU A 742 38.53 -24.35 25.52
N GLU A 743 37.49 -25.16 25.77
CA GLU A 743 37.55 -26.29 26.70
C GLU A 743 38.55 -27.37 26.23
N TYR A 744 38.58 -27.68 24.94
CA TYR A 744 39.55 -28.61 24.35
C TYR A 744 40.99 -28.12 24.50
N LEU A 745 41.25 -26.84 24.23
CA LEU A 745 42.58 -26.24 24.40
C LEU A 745 43.04 -26.31 25.88
N THR A 746 42.11 -26.04 26.80
CA THR A 746 42.38 -26.11 28.25
C THR A 746 42.68 -27.55 28.69
N THR A 747 41.90 -28.52 28.22
CA THR A 747 42.02 -29.94 28.59
C THR A 747 43.27 -30.59 27.99
N SER A 748 43.62 -30.20 26.77
CA SER A 748 44.82 -30.70 26.07
C SER A 748 46.11 -29.98 26.46
N ALA A 749 46.03 -28.93 27.29
CA ALA A 749 47.14 -28.06 27.69
C ALA A 749 47.92 -27.45 26.50
N LYS A 750 47.27 -27.26 25.36
CA LYS A 750 47.85 -26.65 24.16
C LYS A 750 47.67 -25.13 24.21
N GLN A 751 48.73 -24.38 23.95
CA GLN A 751 48.68 -22.91 23.84
C GLN A 751 48.82 -22.47 22.38
N LEU A 752 47.82 -21.73 21.90
CA LEU A 752 47.86 -21.13 20.57
C LEU A 752 48.76 -19.88 20.57
N PRO A 753 49.52 -19.63 19.48
CA PRO A 753 50.35 -18.44 19.35
C PRO A 753 49.53 -17.15 19.20
N LEU A 754 48.26 -17.25 18.80
CA LEU A 754 47.33 -16.14 18.62
C LEU A 754 45.96 -16.51 19.20
N GLN A 755 45.25 -15.52 19.72
CA GLN A 755 43.86 -15.68 20.13
C GLN A 755 42.97 -15.78 18.90
N MET A 756 42.23 -16.89 18.79
CA MET A 756 41.42 -17.21 17.62
C MET A 756 39.96 -17.40 18.01
N SER A 757 39.07 -16.85 17.19
CA SER A 757 37.63 -17.11 17.22
C SER A 757 37.24 -17.69 15.87
N VAL A 758 36.55 -18.83 15.86
CA VAL A 758 36.14 -19.52 14.62
C VAL A 758 34.62 -19.60 14.53
N SER A 759 34.09 -19.30 13.35
CA SER A 759 32.68 -19.44 13.03
C SER A 759 32.50 -20.54 12.00
N ILE A 760 31.62 -21.51 12.28
CA ILE A 760 31.32 -22.62 11.38
C ILE A 760 30.02 -22.31 10.64
N LEU A 761 30.08 -22.35 9.31
CA LEU A 761 28.98 -21.96 8.43
C LEU A 761 28.54 -23.14 7.56
N THR A 762 27.24 -23.38 7.45
CA THR A 762 26.67 -24.43 6.61
C THR A 762 26.58 -23.93 5.17
N MET A 763 27.38 -24.48 4.25
CA MET A 763 27.50 -23.97 2.87
C MET A 763 26.17 -23.78 2.11
N SER A 764 25.14 -24.57 2.39
CA SER A 764 23.83 -24.46 1.73
C SER A 764 23.01 -23.26 2.17
N TYR A 765 23.29 -22.68 3.34
CA TYR A 765 22.55 -21.54 3.87
C TYR A 765 23.20 -20.21 3.53
N TRP A 766 24.52 -20.17 3.38
CA TRP A 766 25.28 -18.95 3.18
C TRP A 766 25.45 -18.63 1.68
N PRO A 767 25.57 -17.35 1.29
CA PRO A 767 25.88 -16.99 -0.09
C PRO A 767 27.22 -17.58 -0.54
N LYS A 768 27.46 -17.67 -1.85
CA LYS A 768 28.75 -18.12 -2.36
C LYS A 768 29.85 -17.16 -1.90
N LEU A 769 30.68 -17.64 -0.98
CA LEU A 769 31.83 -16.90 -0.47
C LEU A 769 33.02 -17.09 -1.41
N THR A 770 33.71 -15.99 -1.73
CA THR A 770 34.85 -16.00 -2.65
C THR A 770 36.03 -16.73 -2.02
N LYS A 771 36.61 -17.66 -2.76
CA LYS A 771 37.85 -18.34 -2.38
C LYS A 771 39.02 -17.63 -3.03
N PHE A 772 40.09 -17.44 -2.28
CA PHE A 772 41.36 -17.10 -2.88
C PHE A 772 42.06 -18.40 -3.28
N THR A 773 42.55 -18.46 -4.51
CA THR A 773 43.23 -19.63 -5.08
C THR A 773 44.62 -19.84 -4.49
N THR A 774 45.27 -18.79 -3.98
CA THR A 774 46.61 -18.88 -3.38
C THR A 774 46.78 -17.84 -2.27
N ILE A 775 46.78 -18.26 -1.00
CA ILE A 775 47.15 -17.42 0.15
C ILE A 775 48.31 -18.07 0.89
N HIS A 776 49.35 -17.27 1.16
CA HIS A 776 50.43 -17.66 2.05
C HIS A 776 50.16 -17.14 3.46
N LEU A 777 49.71 -18.03 4.34
CA LEU A 777 49.51 -17.69 5.76
C LEU A 777 50.85 -17.65 6.50
N PRO A 778 51.09 -16.64 7.35
CA PRO A 778 52.15 -16.68 8.34
C PRO A 778 52.09 -17.95 9.21
N LEU A 779 53.25 -18.47 9.59
CA LEU A 779 53.36 -19.72 10.35
C LEU A 779 52.48 -19.74 11.61
N GLN A 780 52.41 -18.62 12.32
CA GLN A 780 51.60 -18.49 13.54
C GLN A 780 50.11 -18.67 13.26
N LEU A 781 49.61 -18.16 12.14
CA LEU A 781 48.20 -18.32 11.74
C LEU A 781 47.93 -19.74 11.26
N GLN A 782 48.85 -20.32 10.49
CA GLN A 782 48.71 -21.69 10.00
C GLN A 782 48.59 -22.69 11.17
N LEU A 783 49.42 -22.56 12.21
CA LEU A 783 49.35 -23.42 13.39
C LEU A 783 47.99 -23.34 14.10
N CYS A 784 47.37 -22.16 14.15
CA CYS A 784 46.04 -22.02 14.75
C CYS A 784 44.96 -22.69 13.90
N VAL A 785 45.05 -22.58 12.57
CA VAL A 785 44.13 -23.24 11.65
C VAL A 785 44.24 -24.76 11.78
N ASP A 786 45.46 -25.30 11.73
CA ASP A 786 45.72 -26.74 11.81
C ASP A 786 45.18 -27.35 13.11
N GLU A 787 45.39 -26.66 14.23
CA GLU A 787 44.91 -27.09 15.55
C GLU A 787 43.37 -27.13 15.63
N PHE A 788 42.70 -26.14 15.02
CA PHE A 788 41.24 -26.15 14.94
C PHE A 788 40.71 -27.29 14.03
N LEU A 789 41.38 -27.55 12.90
CA LEU A 789 41.01 -28.66 12.02
C LEU A 789 41.13 -30.01 12.72
N GLU A 790 42.18 -30.21 13.54
CA GLU A 790 42.35 -31.41 14.36
C GLU A 790 41.18 -31.56 15.35
N PHE A 791 40.88 -30.51 16.12
CA PHE A 791 39.74 -30.48 17.05
C PHE A 791 38.41 -30.82 16.36
N TYR A 792 38.13 -30.20 15.21
CA TYR A 792 36.87 -30.40 14.52
C TYR A 792 36.72 -31.84 13.98
N SER A 793 37.82 -32.44 13.52
CA SER A 793 37.84 -33.84 13.05
C SER A 793 37.47 -34.85 14.15
N ILE A 794 37.79 -34.52 15.41
CA ILE A 794 37.46 -35.36 16.57
C ILE A 794 35.97 -35.27 16.89
N ILE A 795 35.38 -34.07 16.79
CA ILE A 795 33.97 -33.83 17.14
C ILE A 795 33.02 -34.30 16.04
N ASN A 796 33.38 -34.09 14.78
CA ASN A 796 32.51 -34.37 13.64
C ASN A 796 33.26 -35.17 12.58
N GLN A 797 33.13 -36.50 12.65
CA GLN A 797 33.80 -37.41 11.71
C GLN A 797 33.11 -37.49 10.35
N GLU A 798 31.82 -37.12 10.26
CA GLU A 798 31.02 -37.23 9.03
C GLU A 798 31.07 -35.96 8.16
N ARG A 799 31.57 -34.84 8.67
CA ARG A 799 31.52 -33.53 7.98
C ARG A 799 32.91 -33.04 7.62
N GLN A 800 33.09 -32.62 6.37
CA GLN A 800 34.28 -31.92 5.90
C GLN A 800 34.10 -30.41 6.08
N ILE A 801 35.17 -29.72 6.45
CA ILE A 801 35.17 -28.25 6.56
C ILE A 801 36.19 -27.66 5.59
N GLU A 802 35.88 -26.47 5.09
CA GLU A 802 36.73 -25.71 4.19
C GLU A 802 36.95 -24.31 4.78
N TRP A 803 38.20 -23.86 4.78
CA TRP A 803 38.56 -22.57 5.36
C TRP A 803 38.43 -21.44 4.34
N ILE A 804 37.76 -20.34 4.71
CA ILE A 804 37.46 -19.22 3.80
C ILE A 804 38.11 -17.94 4.34
N HIS A 805 39.29 -17.62 3.82
CA HIS A 805 40.09 -16.48 4.30
C HIS A 805 39.48 -15.11 3.98
N SER A 806 38.64 -15.00 2.94
CA SER A 806 38.01 -13.74 2.52
C SER A 806 37.03 -13.14 3.52
N CYS A 807 36.54 -13.96 4.45
CA CYS A 807 35.64 -13.53 5.53
C CYS A 807 36.36 -13.35 6.87
N GLY A 808 37.68 -13.60 6.92
CA GLY A 808 38.47 -13.45 8.14
C GLY A 808 38.80 -11.99 8.43
N SER A 809 38.86 -11.65 9.71
CA SER A 809 39.41 -10.38 10.19
C SER A 809 40.48 -10.66 11.25
N MET A 810 41.42 -9.72 11.41
CA MET A 810 42.47 -9.81 12.41
C MET A 810 42.75 -8.42 12.99
N ALA A 811 42.85 -8.34 14.32
CA ALA A 811 43.26 -7.12 15.00
C ALA A 811 44.80 -7.03 15.04
N LEU A 812 45.36 -5.93 14.52
CA LEU A 812 46.80 -5.68 14.50
C LEU A 812 47.17 -4.57 15.49
N GLY A 813 48.01 -4.91 16.47
CA GLY A 813 48.62 -3.91 17.36
C GLY A 813 49.85 -3.28 16.72
N VAL A 814 49.75 -2.03 16.27
CA VAL A 814 50.87 -1.32 15.63
C VAL A 814 51.50 -0.33 16.61
N LYS A 815 52.78 -0.51 16.92
CA LYS A 815 53.57 0.44 17.73
C LYS A 815 54.36 1.35 16.80
N PHE A 816 53.82 2.54 16.56
CA PHE A 816 54.53 3.57 15.80
C PHE A 816 55.66 4.20 16.61
N SER A 817 56.83 4.43 16.00
CA SER A 817 57.85 5.29 16.58
C SER A 817 57.34 6.73 16.62
N GLN A 818 57.42 7.40 17.77
CA GLN A 818 56.81 8.71 17.95
C GLN A 818 57.40 9.79 17.02
N LYS A 819 56.55 10.27 16.09
CA LYS A 819 56.52 11.56 15.37
C LYS A 819 57.80 12.09 14.70
N ARG A 820 57.70 12.33 13.38
CA ARG A 820 57.60 13.71 12.87
C ARG A 820 56.92 13.80 11.49
N ASN A 821 55.89 14.65 11.49
CA ASN A 821 55.34 15.45 10.40
C ASN A 821 54.47 14.77 9.32
N ILE A 822 53.16 14.89 9.57
CA ILE A 822 52.12 15.35 8.63
C ILE A 822 52.64 15.57 7.21
N LEU A 823 52.18 14.75 6.27
CA LEU A 823 52.03 15.17 4.89
C LEU A 823 50.53 15.37 4.63
N ARG A 824 50.23 16.59 4.18
CA ARG A 824 48.93 17.03 3.66
C ARG A 824 48.60 16.28 2.38
#